data_AF-A0A2D4H2W2-F1
#
_entry.id   AF-A0A2D4H2W2-F1
#
_cell.length_a   1.000
_cell.length_b   1.000
_cell.length_c   1.000
_cell.angle_alpha   90.00
_cell.angle_beta   90.00
_cell.angle_gamma   90.00
#
_symmetry.space_group_name_H-M   'P 1'
#
loop_
_entity.id
_entity.type
_entity.pdbx_description
1 polymer ?
#
loop_
_entity_poly.entity_id
_entity_poly.type
_entity_poly.pdbx_seq_one_letter_code
_entity_poly.pdbx_strand_id
1 'polypeptide(L)'
;DNGLLLLMVNGSMFFSLEMQNGYLYLQYDFGFSNGPVILEDNMKKALINDAKFHEISIIYHNSKKMILVVDRRHIKSMENEKKNMPFSDVYIGGAPTEILKSSGVSSHLAISTPFRGCMKGFQFQKKDFNLLEESGTLGIGYGCPEESLMSRKAYFNGESYIASSQKISPFHTFEGGFNFRTLQPNGLLFYCTEDSEVFSISMEKGNVVLNVKGVKVQTADKSFNDGKAHFVMTTISPEKVELLVDEKRQSKNNPAKDAAERKPVSTKKFYFGGSPLSTQFANFTGCISNAYFTRLDRDIDVEDFQRYPEKVHASLYGCPVESPPVALFHKKRKNSSKAKESHSKRAEKSKKGTSPFSSVINKGEQELRNQRDPHCHFSNNPKATEQAYLFGGTANSRQEFDYLPEDFYERSQFSISLKTHSSHGMIFYIADQAEEHFMALFIAHGRLIYMFNRDHQKLRIRTQEKYNDGQWHNVMFVREKNIGRLIIDGLRVLEDSLPYSDNTWPVTTPFYIGGVAPGKAAKNIQINSVYSFSGCLGSLQLNGKPVTSPSQTFSVTPCFEGPSEEGTYFSSEGGYIILDESFSLGLKFEVVFEVRPRHSSGILMHAHNVNGEFLNIHMKQGKVIVKLNNGIKDFSTTVTPKQSLCDGRWHRIAVIRDANVIQLDVDSEVNHVVGPLNPRAIDHREPVFVGGAPEAFLTFSLTTRNSFTGCIRNFMIDERPVIFSKAALVSGAVSINVCPAE
;
A
#
# COMPACT_ATOMS: atom_id res chain seq x y z
N ASP A 1 26.16 -0.69 -1.81
CA ASP A 1 27.30 -0.06 -1.11
C ASP A 1 27.76 -0.88 0.08
N ASN A 2 26.88 -1.18 1.02
CA ASN A 2 27.19 -1.97 2.22
C ASN A 2 26.28 -3.20 2.31
N GLY A 3 26.78 -4.34 2.79
CA GLY A 3 25.95 -5.52 3.04
C GLY A 3 26.72 -6.77 3.45
N LEU A 4 26.13 -7.57 4.33
CA LEU A 4 26.66 -8.88 4.74
C LEU A 4 26.33 -9.95 3.69
N LEU A 5 27.35 -10.51 3.03
CA LEU A 5 27.20 -11.51 1.96
C LEU A 5 27.13 -12.94 2.49
N LEU A 6 28.00 -13.29 3.44
CA LEU A 6 28.10 -14.64 3.99
C LEU A 6 28.56 -14.58 5.44
N LEU A 7 27.88 -15.31 6.34
CA LEU A 7 28.26 -15.44 7.74
C LEU A 7 28.18 -16.91 8.17
N MET A 8 29.21 -17.40 8.84
CA MET A 8 29.22 -18.70 9.52
C MET A 8 29.70 -18.51 10.94
N VAL A 9 29.04 -19.16 11.89
CA VAL A 9 29.29 -18.96 13.33
C VAL A 9 29.28 -20.31 14.05
N ASN A 10 30.23 -20.53 14.95
CA ASN A 10 30.21 -21.62 15.92
C ASN A 10 30.89 -21.16 17.22
N GLY A 11 30.10 -20.79 18.22
CA GLY A 11 30.59 -20.22 19.47
C GLY A 11 31.32 -18.89 19.23
N SER A 12 32.62 -18.83 19.53
CA SER A 12 33.49 -17.67 19.26
C SER A 12 34.18 -17.73 17.90
N MET A 13 34.08 -18.84 17.18
CA MET A 13 34.66 -19.00 15.84
C MET A 13 33.68 -18.46 14.80
N PHE A 14 34.20 -17.80 13.78
CA PHE A 14 33.36 -17.19 12.76
C PHE A 14 34.06 -17.05 11.40
N PHE A 15 33.25 -16.80 10.39
CA PHE A 15 33.66 -16.35 9.07
C PHE A 15 32.63 -15.33 8.59
N SER A 16 33.07 -14.15 8.19
CA SER A 16 32.24 -13.07 7.66
C SER A 16 32.82 -12.58 6.34
N LEU A 17 31.96 -12.53 5.31
CA LEU A 17 32.23 -11.82 4.07
C LEU A 17 31.25 -10.66 3.95
N GLU A 18 31.79 -9.45 3.91
CA GLU A 18 31.05 -8.20 3.87
C GLU A 18 31.42 -7.38 2.63
N MET A 19 30.48 -6.58 2.16
CA MET A 19 30.73 -5.50 1.22
C MET A 19 30.72 -4.19 1.99
N GLN A 20 31.77 -3.39 1.87
CA GLN A 20 31.97 -2.09 2.49
C GLN A 20 32.31 -1.04 1.42
N ASN A 21 31.44 -0.07 1.22
CA ASN A 21 31.57 0.96 0.18
C ASN A 21 31.91 0.38 -1.21
N GLY A 22 31.35 -0.80 -1.52
CA GLY A 22 31.57 -1.51 -2.77
C GLY A 22 32.83 -2.40 -2.83
N TYR A 23 33.62 -2.49 -1.77
CA TYR A 23 34.78 -3.39 -1.69
C TYR A 23 34.51 -4.57 -0.77
N LEU A 24 35.15 -5.70 -1.02
CA LEU A 24 35.01 -6.89 -0.17
C LEU A 24 35.91 -6.81 1.07
N TYR A 25 35.32 -7.17 2.19
CA TYR A 25 35.96 -7.31 3.49
C TYR A 25 35.72 -8.72 4.03
N LEU A 26 36.78 -9.51 4.18
CA LEU A 26 36.71 -10.89 4.64
C LEU A 26 37.39 -10.99 6.01
N GLN A 27 36.65 -11.44 7.03
CA GLN A 27 37.17 -11.65 8.38
C GLN A 27 36.81 -13.04 8.89
N TYR A 28 37.74 -13.75 9.52
CA TYR A 28 37.48 -15.09 10.02
C TYR A 28 38.42 -15.50 11.17
N ASP A 29 37.92 -16.37 12.04
CA ASP A 29 38.69 -17.03 13.10
C ASP A 29 38.19 -18.47 13.29
N PHE A 30 39.09 -19.45 13.11
CA PHE A 30 38.82 -20.88 13.29
C PHE A 30 39.45 -21.41 14.59
N GLY A 31 39.66 -20.53 15.58
CA GLY A 31 40.36 -20.83 16.83
C GLY A 31 41.88 -20.74 16.66
N PHE A 32 42.35 -19.68 16.01
CA PHE A 32 43.77 -19.39 15.82
C PHE A 32 44.38 -18.80 17.09
N SER A 33 45.65 -19.12 17.38
CA SER A 33 46.32 -18.61 18.59
C SER A 33 46.57 -17.09 18.55
N ASN A 34 46.66 -16.52 17.34
CA ASN A 34 46.88 -15.10 17.11
C ASN A 34 45.58 -14.29 16.94
N GLY A 35 44.41 -14.90 17.12
CA GLY A 35 43.09 -14.27 16.97
C GLY A 35 42.61 -14.15 15.52
N PRO A 36 41.60 -13.30 15.26
CA PRO A 36 40.92 -13.21 13.96
C PRO A 36 41.81 -12.62 12.86
N VAL A 37 41.61 -13.12 11.65
CA VAL A 37 42.36 -12.70 10.45
C VAL A 37 41.46 -11.86 9.55
N ILE A 38 42.00 -10.74 9.06
CA ILE A 38 41.31 -9.82 8.14
C ILE A 38 42.00 -9.85 6.77
N LEU A 39 41.21 -10.04 5.72
CA LEU A 39 41.58 -9.85 4.32
C LEU A 39 40.75 -8.72 3.73
N GLU A 40 41.40 -7.58 3.54
CA GLU A 40 40.82 -6.37 2.94
C GLU A 40 41.51 -6.03 1.60
N ASP A 41 40.74 -5.48 0.66
CA ASP A 41 41.26 -4.99 -0.62
C ASP A 41 41.80 -3.56 -0.51
N ASN A 42 42.93 -3.39 0.20
CA ASN A 42 43.55 -2.08 0.42
C ASN A 42 44.00 -1.37 -0.86
N MET A 43 44.18 -2.13 -1.94
CA MET A 43 44.55 -1.59 -3.24
C MET A 43 43.32 -1.22 -4.08
N LYS A 44 42.10 -1.39 -3.56
CA LYS A 44 40.84 -1.09 -4.26
C LYS A 44 40.78 -1.73 -5.66
N LYS A 45 41.29 -2.96 -5.77
CA LYS A 45 41.42 -3.71 -7.02
C LYS A 45 40.07 -4.13 -7.62
N ALA A 46 39.06 -4.34 -6.78
CA ALA A 46 37.74 -4.79 -7.21
C ALA A 46 36.63 -4.01 -6.50
N LEU A 47 36.08 -3.03 -7.21
CA LEU A 47 34.83 -2.36 -6.85
C LEU A 47 33.66 -3.15 -7.46
N ILE A 48 32.75 -3.65 -6.64
CA ILE A 48 31.71 -4.61 -7.05
C ILE A 48 30.26 -4.11 -6.88
N ASN A 49 30.07 -2.85 -6.48
CA ASN A 49 28.74 -2.21 -6.34
C ASN A 49 28.31 -1.46 -7.61
N ASP A 50 28.73 -1.89 -8.79
CA ASP A 50 28.47 -1.23 -10.08
C ASP A 50 27.19 -1.73 -10.78
N ALA A 51 26.39 -2.53 -10.06
CA ALA A 51 25.19 -3.21 -10.54
C ALA A 51 25.44 -4.27 -11.64
N LYS A 52 26.64 -4.84 -11.73
CA LYS A 52 26.95 -5.99 -12.59
C LYS A 52 27.19 -7.26 -11.78
N PHE A 53 27.13 -8.39 -12.46
CA PHE A 53 27.51 -9.67 -11.87
C PHE A 53 29.03 -9.78 -11.73
N HIS A 54 29.47 -10.02 -10.50
CA HIS A 54 30.86 -10.32 -10.16
C HIS A 54 30.99 -11.74 -9.63
N GLU A 55 32.02 -12.47 -10.07
CA GLU A 55 32.34 -13.82 -9.60
C GLU A 55 33.26 -13.74 -8.38
N ILE A 56 32.79 -14.15 -7.21
CA ILE A 56 33.57 -14.15 -5.96
C ILE A 56 33.92 -15.59 -5.59
N SER A 57 35.21 -15.88 -5.50
CA SER A 57 35.74 -17.19 -5.12
C SER A 57 36.60 -17.08 -3.86
N ILE A 58 36.23 -17.86 -2.84
CA ILE A 58 36.98 -17.96 -1.58
C ILE A 58 37.47 -19.39 -1.43
N ILE A 59 38.79 -19.55 -1.38
CA ILE A 59 39.44 -20.85 -1.40
C ILE A 59 40.22 -21.02 -0.10
N TYR A 60 39.85 -22.01 0.69
CA TYR A 60 40.63 -22.44 1.85
C TYR A 60 41.45 -23.70 1.52
N HIS A 61 42.70 -23.50 1.11
CA HIS A 61 43.58 -24.54 0.59
C HIS A 61 44.36 -25.24 1.71
N ASN A 62 44.37 -26.58 1.69
CA ASN A 62 45.08 -27.46 2.64
C ASN A 62 44.84 -27.15 4.13
N SER A 63 43.66 -26.62 4.47
CA SER A 63 43.32 -26.19 5.83
C SER A 63 44.32 -25.18 6.41
N LYS A 64 45.02 -24.41 5.57
CA LYS A 64 46.11 -23.51 5.99
C LYS A 64 46.08 -22.15 5.29
N LYS A 65 45.65 -22.08 4.02
CA LYS A 65 45.78 -20.84 3.23
C LYS A 65 44.42 -20.35 2.75
N MET A 66 44.06 -19.11 3.08
CA MET A 66 42.87 -18.43 2.57
C MET A 66 43.22 -17.61 1.34
N ILE A 67 42.42 -17.69 0.28
CA ILE A 67 42.62 -16.97 -0.98
C ILE A 67 41.29 -16.35 -1.41
N LEU A 68 41.30 -15.05 -1.68
CA LEU A 68 40.16 -14.30 -2.22
C LEU A 68 40.44 -13.91 -3.67
N VAL A 69 39.53 -14.31 -4.56
CA VAL A 69 39.56 -14.03 -5.99
C VAL A 69 38.23 -13.38 -6.40
N VAL A 70 38.28 -12.30 -7.18
CA VAL A 70 37.11 -11.62 -7.74
C VAL A 70 37.30 -11.49 -9.25
N ASP A 71 36.32 -11.92 -10.05
CA ASP A 71 36.37 -11.92 -11.52
C ASP A 71 37.66 -12.52 -12.07
N ARG A 72 38.08 -13.65 -11.48
CA ARG A 72 39.33 -14.38 -11.81
C ARG A 72 40.61 -13.58 -11.55
N ARG A 73 40.53 -12.45 -10.83
CA ARG A 73 41.68 -11.65 -10.38
C ARG A 73 41.99 -11.96 -8.92
N HIS A 74 43.24 -12.27 -8.64
CA HIS A 74 43.71 -12.47 -7.27
C HIS A 74 43.69 -11.15 -6.50
N ILE A 75 42.85 -11.08 -5.46
CA ILE A 75 42.77 -9.91 -4.59
C ILE A 75 43.84 -10.01 -3.51
N LYS A 76 43.73 -11.04 -2.66
CA LYS A 76 44.62 -11.26 -1.50
C LYS A 76 44.66 -12.74 -1.11
N SER A 77 45.76 -13.18 -0.51
CA SER A 77 45.87 -14.47 0.17
C SER A 77 46.61 -14.33 1.49
N MET A 78 46.33 -15.24 2.43
CA MET A 78 46.93 -15.29 3.77
C MET A 78 47.21 -16.74 4.18
N GLU A 79 48.37 -16.99 4.77
CA GLU A 79 48.67 -18.27 5.42
C GLU A 79 48.36 -18.21 6.92
N ASN A 80 47.72 -19.26 7.42
CA ASN A 80 47.24 -19.38 8.79
C ASN A 80 47.78 -20.67 9.42
N GLU A 81 47.46 -20.88 10.69
CA GLU A 81 47.64 -22.19 11.33
C GLU A 81 46.78 -23.27 10.66
N LYS A 82 47.23 -24.52 10.69
CA LYS A 82 46.50 -25.62 10.08
C LYS A 82 45.27 -25.98 10.92
N LYS A 83 44.07 -25.59 10.48
CA LYS A 83 42.79 -25.80 11.18
C LYS A 83 41.69 -26.20 10.19
N ASN A 84 40.77 -27.06 10.58
CA ASN A 84 39.61 -27.39 9.75
C ASN A 84 38.51 -26.35 9.93
N MET A 85 37.62 -26.22 8.94
CA MET A 85 36.46 -25.33 9.00
C MET A 85 35.37 -25.93 9.91
N PRO A 86 35.03 -25.31 11.06
CA PRO A 86 34.23 -25.95 12.11
C PRO A 86 32.76 -25.48 12.12
N PHE A 87 32.15 -25.21 10.96
CA PHE A 87 30.80 -24.63 10.89
C PHE A 87 29.75 -25.63 10.41
N SER A 88 28.60 -25.65 11.10
CA SER A 88 27.40 -26.37 10.66
C SER A 88 26.39 -25.45 9.97
N ASP A 89 26.34 -24.18 10.40
CA ASP A 89 25.31 -23.23 10.00
C ASP A 89 25.92 -22.14 9.12
N VAL A 90 25.23 -21.84 8.01
CA VAL A 90 25.66 -20.87 7.00
C VAL A 90 24.52 -19.89 6.73
N TYR A 91 24.80 -18.61 6.92
CA TYR A 91 23.86 -17.51 6.71
C TYR A 91 24.27 -16.73 5.46
N ILE A 92 23.37 -16.60 4.50
CA ILE A 92 23.66 -16.01 3.19
C ILE A 92 22.82 -14.74 3.01
N GLY A 93 23.47 -13.64 2.69
CA GLY A 93 22.81 -12.35 2.47
C GLY A 93 22.28 -11.65 3.72
N GLY A 94 22.43 -12.23 4.91
CA GLY A 94 21.98 -11.68 6.18
C GLY A 94 21.87 -12.78 7.22
N ALA A 95 21.69 -12.41 8.50
CA ALA A 95 21.50 -13.37 9.59
C ALA A 95 20.44 -12.85 10.60
N PRO A 96 19.79 -13.74 11.37
CA PRO A 96 18.87 -13.36 12.43
C PRO A 96 19.50 -12.39 13.44
N THR A 97 18.69 -11.50 14.01
CA THR A 97 19.17 -10.44 14.90
C THR A 97 19.85 -11.01 16.15
N GLU A 98 19.39 -12.17 16.61
CA GLU A 98 19.93 -12.91 17.75
C GLU A 98 21.36 -13.36 17.48
N ILE A 99 21.65 -13.82 16.26
CA ILE A 99 22.99 -14.24 15.84
C ILE A 99 23.90 -13.02 15.69
N LEU A 100 23.41 -11.96 15.04
CA LEU A 100 24.16 -10.72 14.85
C LEU A 100 24.51 -10.02 16.18
N LYS A 101 23.67 -10.16 17.22
CA LYS A 101 23.88 -9.59 18.55
C LYS A 101 24.62 -10.52 19.52
N SER A 102 24.97 -11.74 19.11
CA SER A 102 25.75 -12.63 19.94
C SER A 102 27.12 -12.00 20.26
N SER A 103 27.59 -12.17 21.50
CA SER A 103 28.80 -11.51 22.00
C SER A 103 30.08 -11.92 21.27
N GLY A 104 30.11 -13.13 20.69
CA GLY A 104 31.25 -13.63 19.92
C GLY A 104 31.34 -13.10 18.48
N VAL A 105 30.28 -12.46 17.97
CA VAL A 105 30.18 -12.02 16.56
C VAL A 105 30.02 -10.51 16.45
N SER A 106 29.24 -9.90 17.34
CA SER A 106 28.92 -8.45 17.30
C SER A 106 30.14 -7.53 17.44
N SER A 107 31.22 -7.97 18.10
CA SER A 107 32.49 -7.24 18.19
C SER A 107 33.33 -7.30 16.90
N HIS A 108 32.99 -8.19 15.98
CA HIS A 108 33.77 -8.49 14.78
C HIS A 108 33.02 -8.25 13.46
N LEU A 109 31.73 -7.93 13.51
CA LEU A 109 30.98 -7.46 12.35
C LEU A 109 31.06 -5.94 12.26
N ALA A 110 31.61 -5.45 11.15
CA ALA A 110 31.64 -4.01 10.88
C ALA A 110 30.28 -3.51 10.36
N ILE A 111 29.50 -4.39 9.71
CA ILE A 111 28.17 -4.09 9.17
C ILE A 111 27.14 -5.14 9.59
N SER A 112 26.00 -4.69 10.11
CA SER A 112 24.81 -5.52 10.37
C SER A 112 23.71 -5.40 9.30
N THR A 113 23.97 -4.63 8.25
CA THR A 113 23.04 -4.43 7.12
C THR A 113 22.98 -5.70 6.27
N PRO A 114 21.78 -6.29 6.05
CA PRO A 114 21.64 -7.43 5.16
C PRO A 114 21.99 -7.04 3.72
N PHE A 115 22.52 -7.99 2.95
CA PHE A 115 22.78 -7.81 1.54
C PHE A 115 21.47 -7.65 0.76
N ARG A 116 21.43 -6.63 -0.08
CA ARG A 116 20.37 -6.41 -1.06
C ARG A 116 20.99 -6.36 -2.44
N GLY A 117 20.72 -7.40 -3.21
CA GLY A 117 21.28 -7.58 -4.54
C GLY A 117 20.92 -8.96 -5.05
N CYS A 118 21.44 -9.31 -6.22
CA CYS A 118 21.21 -10.61 -6.81
C CYS A 118 22.40 -11.53 -6.57
N MET A 119 22.11 -12.79 -6.26
CA MET A 119 23.11 -13.85 -6.15
C MET A 119 22.73 -14.99 -7.08
N LYS A 120 23.70 -15.52 -7.81
CA LYS A 120 23.52 -16.70 -8.68
C LYS A 120 24.72 -17.63 -8.58
N GLY A 121 24.49 -18.92 -8.77
CA GLY A 121 25.56 -19.93 -8.77
C GLY A 121 26.29 -20.05 -7.43
N PHE A 122 25.56 -19.98 -6.31
CA PHE A 122 26.17 -20.16 -5.00
C PHE A 122 26.65 -21.61 -4.82
N GLN A 123 27.94 -21.76 -4.55
CA GLN A 123 28.60 -23.05 -4.34
C GLN A 123 29.29 -23.06 -2.99
N PHE A 124 29.04 -24.10 -2.20
CA PHE A 124 29.75 -24.33 -0.94
C PHE A 124 30.35 -25.73 -0.93
N GLN A 125 31.66 -25.83 -0.66
CA GLN A 125 32.42 -27.09 -0.73
C GLN A 125 32.24 -27.87 -2.05
N LYS A 126 32.17 -27.14 -3.18
CA LYS A 126 31.93 -27.68 -4.54
C LYS A 126 30.54 -28.31 -4.76
N LYS A 127 29.60 -28.12 -3.84
CA LYS A 127 28.20 -28.48 -4.03
C LYS A 127 27.41 -27.24 -4.41
N ASP A 128 26.58 -27.36 -5.45
CA ASP A 128 25.61 -26.33 -5.82
C ASP A 128 24.44 -26.35 -4.84
N PHE A 129 24.04 -25.17 -4.38
CA PHE A 129 22.86 -24.99 -3.54
C PHE A 129 21.85 -24.12 -4.26
N ASN A 130 20.61 -24.61 -4.37
CA ASN A 130 19.51 -23.78 -4.83
C ASN A 130 18.94 -23.01 -3.64
N LEU A 131 19.38 -21.76 -3.47
CA LEU A 131 18.97 -20.90 -2.34
C LEU A 131 17.45 -20.73 -2.20
N LEU A 132 16.67 -20.96 -3.27
CA LEU A 132 15.20 -20.89 -3.22
C LEU A 132 14.54 -22.15 -2.66
N GLU A 133 15.24 -23.28 -2.65
CA GLU A 133 14.74 -24.57 -2.16
C GLU A 133 15.24 -24.90 -0.76
N GLU A 134 16.16 -24.11 -0.20
CA GLU A 134 16.68 -24.31 1.15
C GLU A 134 15.66 -23.90 2.22
N SER A 135 15.55 -24.72 3.27
CA SER A 135 14.70 -24.42 4.42
C SER A 135 15.26 -23.24 5.22
N GLY A 136 14.42 -22.27 5.58
CA GLY A 136 14.85 -21.06 6.31
C GLY A 136 15.13 -19.84 5.43
N THR A 137 14.86 -19.96 4.13
CA THR A 137 14.90 -18.87 3.16
C THR A 137 13.82 -17.81 3.45
N LEU A 138 14.25 -16.57 3.67
CA LEU A 138 13.39 -15.42 3.95
C LEU A 138 13.79 -14.22 3.08
N GLY A 139 12.82 -13.58 2.43
CA GLY A 139 13.03 -12.30 1.72
C GLY A 139 13.78 -12.39 0.38
N ILE A 140 13.97 -13.59 -0.19
CA ILE A 140 14.52 -13.80 -1.54
C ILE A 140 13.41 -14.22 -2.52
N GLY A 141 13.54 -13.79 -3.76
CA GLY A 141 12.59 -14.07 -4.85
C GLY A 141 13.31 -14.66 -6.07
N TYR A 142 12.53 -15.23 -6.99
CA TYR A 142 13.06 -15.75 -8.25
C TYR A 142 13.40 -14.62 -9.23
N GLY A 143 14.56 -14.70 -9.87
CA GLY A 143 15.04 -13.72 -10.85
C GLY A 143 15.84 -12.56 -10.23
N CYS A 144 16.39 -11.73 -11.10
CA CYS A 144 17.14 -10.53 -10.74
C CYS A 144 16.58 -9.33 -11.50
N PRO A 145 15.47 -8.74 -11.04
CA PRO A 145 14.94 -7.54 -11.67
C PRO A 145 15.85 -6.36 -11.35
N GLU A 146 16.74 -5.99 -12.29
CA GLU A 146 17.65 -4.84 -12.16
C GLU A 146 16.90 -3.55 -11.78
N GLU A 147 15.63 -3.43 -12.18
CA GLU A 147 14.78 -2.29 -11.85
C GLU A 147 14.39 -2.20 -10.37
N SER A 148 14.31 -3.32 -9.63
CA SER A 148 14.05 -3.34 -8.18
C SER A 148 15.28 -2.97 -7.33
N LEU A 149 16.44 -2.87 -7.97
CA LEU A 149 17.70 -2.40 -7.38
C LEU A 149 17.95 -0.91 -7.63
N MET A 150 17.19 -0.27 -8.53
CA MET A 150 17.26 1.18 -8.74
C MET A 150 16.78 1.92 -7.50
N SER A 151 17.41 3.06 -7.20
CA SER A 151 16.93 3.96 -6.17
C SER A 151 16.58 5.32 -6.75
N ARG A 152 15.29 5.52 -7.00
CA ARG A 152 14.70 6.80 -7.42
C ARG A 152 14.43 7.75 -6.26
N LYS A 153 14.90 7.42 -5.05
CA LYS A 153 14.56 8.14 -3.82
C LYS A 153 15.76 8.20 -2.89
N ALA A 154 16.04 9.39 -2.38
CA ALA A 154 17.11 9.62 -1.42
C ALA A 154 16.60 10.45 -0.24
N TYR A 155 17.01 10.06 0.95
CA TYR A 155 16.88 10.83 2.18
C TYR A 155 18.20 11.56 2.47
N PHE A 156 18.08 12.83 2.81
CA PHE A 156 19.16 13.73 3.15
C PHE A 156 19.01 14.14 4.61
N ASN A 157 20.10 14.12 5.37
CA ASN A 157 20.12 14.38 6.81
C ASN A 157 20.64 15.78 7.19
N GLY A 158 20.78 16.70 6.24
CA GLY A 158 21.37 18.03 6.46
C GLY A 158 22.90 18.08 6.35
N GLU A 159 23.59 16.95 6.30
CA GLU A 159 25.01 16.86 5.91
C GLU A 159 25.19 16.11 4.58
N SER A 160 24.07 15.64 4.02
CA SER A 160 24.06 14.77 2.86
C SER A 160 24.12 15.55 1.55
N TYR A 161 24.76 14.97 0.54
CA TYR A 161 24.54 15.36 -0.86
C TYR A 161 24.74 14.19 -1.81
N ILE A 162 24.08 14.28 -2.96
CA ILE A 162 24.26 13.36 -4.10
C ILE A 162 24.68 14.19 -5.31
N ALA A 163 25.77 13.82 -5.97
CA ALA A 163 26.33 14.60 -7.08
C ALA A 163 26.63 13.74 -8.31
N SER A 164 26.53 14.37 -9.48
CA SER A 164 26.89 13.78 -10.77
C SER A 164 27.34 14.86 -11.74
N SER A 165 28.00 14.45 -12.82
CA SER A 165 28.44 15.33 -13.91
C SER A 165 27.85 14.87 -15.23
N GLN A 166 27.00 15.70 -15.84
CA GLN A 166 26.22 15.32 -17.02
C GLN A 166 26.05 16.50 -17.99
N LYS A 167 25.69 16.24 -19.25
CA LYS A 167 25.51 17.27 -20.28
C LYS A 167 24.13 17.94 -20.17
N ILE A 168 24.01 18.90 -19.26
CA ILE A 168 22.79 19.68 -19.00
C ILE A 168 22.99 21.16 -19.34
N SER A 169 21.90 21.89 -19.59
CA SER A 169 21.93 23.35 -19.86
C SER A 169 21.02 24.16 -18.92
N PRO A 170 21.27 24.13 -17.59
CA PRO A 170 20.41 24.75 -16.57
C PRO A 170 20.21 26.27 -16.75
N PHE A 171 21.10 26.92 -17.49
CA PHE A 171 21.15 28.37 -17.65
C PHE A 171 20.54 28.90 -18.96
N HIS A 172 20.17 28.02 -19.90
CA HIS A 172 19.64 28.40 -21.21
C HIS A 172 18.33 27.68 -21.55
N THR A 173 18.38 26.35 -21.59
CA THR A 173 17.23 25.48 -21.90
C THR A 173 17.24 24.31 -20.93
N PHE A 174 16.36 24.37 -19.94
CA PHE A 174 16.28 23.36 -18.90
C PHE A 174 14.84 23.08 -18.56
N GLU A 175 14.51 21.80 -18.48
CA GLU A 175 13.25 21.35 -17.93
C GLU A 175 13.57 20.21 -16.99
N GLY A 176 13.15 20.31 -15.74
CA GLY A 176 13.42 19.27 -14.76
C GLY A 176 12.56 19.43 -13.53
N GLY A 177 12.35 18.31 -12.84
CA GLY A 177 11.52 18.27 -11.66
C GLY A 177 11.85 17.10 -10.75
N PHE A 178 11.33 17.15 -9.54
CA PHE A 178 11.42 16.09 -8.55
C PHE A 178 10.34 16.26 -7.49
N ASN A 179 10.04 15.18 -6.78
CA ASN A 179 9.28 15.25 -5.55
C ASN A 179 10.21 15.55 -4.38
N PHE A 180 9.78 16.38 -3.45
CA PHE A 180 10.45 16.58 -2.18
C PHE A 180 9.49 16.47 -0.98
N ARG A 181 10.03 16.11 0.19
CA ARG A 181 9.30 16.05 1.46
C ARG A 181 10.19 16.53 2.58
N THR A 182 9.76 17.54 3.34
CA THR A 182 10.53 18.07 4.47
C THR A 182 9.63 18.72 5.53
N LEU A 183 10.15 18.83 6.75
CA LEU A 183 9.61 19.69 7.81
C LEU A 183 10.44 20.97 8.00
N GLN A 184 11.63 21.05 7.40
CA GLN A 184 12.51 22.19 7.53
C GLN A 184 12.05 23.36 6.64
N PRO A 185 11.98 24.57 7.19
CA PRO A 185 11.58 25.74 6.41
C PRO A 185 12.66 26.23 5.44
N ASN A 186 13.91 25.79 5.61
CA ASN A 186 15.04 26.16 4.76
C ASN A 186 15.83 24.91 4.36
N GLY A 187 16.37 24.88 3.14
CA GLY A 187 17.14 23.73 2.64
C GLY A 187 17.42 23.78 1.14
N LEU A 188 18.62 23.43 0.72
CA LEU A 188 19.03 23.36 -0.69
C LEU A 188 18.58 22.05 -1.34
N LEU A 189 17.64 22.12 -2.29
CA LEU A 189 17.10 20.94 -2.95
C LEU A 189 17.94 20.51 -4.16
N PHE A 190 18.30 21.47 -5.03
CA PHE A 190 19.12 21.26 -6.21
C PHE A 190 20.07 22.44 -6.43
N TYR A 191 21.30 22.17 -6.86
CA TYR A 191 22.34 23.19 -7.04
C TYR A 191 23.28 22.88 -8.20
N CYS A 192 23.53 23.88 -9.04
CA CYS A 192 24.52 23.85 -10.12
C CYS A 192 25.15 25.25 -10.28
N THR A 193 26.44 25.30 -10.62
CA THR A 193 27.16 26.56 -10.88
C THR A 193 27.96 26.52 -12.17
N GLU A 194 28.08 27.68 -12.82
CA GLU A 194 28.91 27.90 -14.01
C GLU A 194 29.44 29.33 -13.99
N ASP A 195 30.76 29.55 -14.10
CA ASP A 195 31.36 30.90 -14.22
C ASP A 195 30.88 31.93 -13.16
N SER A 196 30.62 31.47 -11.91
CA SER A 196 30.01 32.22 -10.79
C SER A 196 28.50 32.46 -10.87
N GLU A 197 27.84 32.07 -11.96
CA GLU A 197 26.39 32.02 -12.05
C GLU A 197 25.83 30.82 -11.28
N VAL A 198 24.67 31.01 -10.66
CA VAL A 198 24.01 30.02 -9.81
C VAL A 198 22.67 29.61 -10.41
N PHE A 199 22.46 28.30 -10.49
CA PHE A 199 21.16 27.68 -10.68
C PHE A 199 20.82 26.90 -9.41
N SER A 200 19.77 27.29 -8.70
CA SER A 200 19.37 26.60 -7.47
C SER A 200 17.87 26.52 -7.30
N ILE A 201 17.42 25.39 -6.74
CA ILE A 201 16.08 25.21 -6.18
C ILE A 201 16.26 25.03 -4.68
N SER A 202 15.62 25.88 -3.88
CA SER A 202 15.79 25.88 -2.43
C SER A 202 14.49 26.20 -1.70
N MET A 203 14.40 25.72 -0.47
CA MET A 203 13.40 26.14 0.51
C MET A 203 13.89 27.42 1.21
N GLU A 204 13.08 28.47 1.24
CA GLU A 204 13.32 29.70 2.00
C GLU A 204 12.05 30.08 2.78
N LYS A 205 12.12 30.04 4.12
CA LYS A 205 10.99 30.33 5.04
C LYS A 205 9.70 29.55 4.68
N GLY A 206 9.86 28.30 4.26
CA GLY A 206 8.76 27.41 3.88
C GLY A 206 8.30 27.55 2.42
N ASN A 207 8.76 28.56 1.69
CA ASN A 207 8.47 28.72 0.26
C ASN A 207 9.52 28.01 -0.59
N VAL A 208 9.13 27.56 -1.78
CA VAL A 208 10.09 27.06 -2.78
C VAL A 208 10.55 28.24 -3.63
N VAL A 209 11.86 28.36 -3.81
CA VAL A 209 12.52 29.43 -4.55
C VAL A 209 13.42 28.82 -5.62
N LEU A 210 13.18 29.24 -6.86
CA LEU A 210 14.06 29.02 -8.01
C LEU A 210 14.92 30.27 -8.20
N ASN A 211 16.24 30.10 -8.29
CA ASN A 211 17.19 31.15 -8.63
C ASN A 211 17.99 30.75 -9.88
N VAL A 212 17.92 31.57 -10.93
CA VAL A 212 18.70 31.39 -12.16
C VAL A 212 19.38 32.70 -12.50
N LYS A 213 20.73 32.73 -12.46
CA LYS A 213 21.54 33.93 -12.73
C LYS A 213 21.09 35.17 -11.92
N GLY A 214 20.62 34.97 -10.69
CA GLY A 214 20.11 36.04 -9.82
C GLY A 214 18.61 36.35 -9.98
N VAL A 215 17.94 35.79 -10.99
CA VAL A 215 16.48 35.89 -11.14
C VAL A 215 15.81 34.91 -10.18
N LYS A 216 15.20 35.45 -9.11
CA LYS A 216 14.42 34.65 -8.14
C LYS A 216 12.94 34.58 -8.50
N VAL A 217 12.41 33.37 -8.67
CA VAL A 217 10.97 33.05 -8.75
C VAL A 217 10.60 32.25 -7.50
N GLN A 218 9.56 32.68 -6.78
CA GLN A 218 9.15 32.05 -5.52
C GLN A 218 7.64 31.78 -5.53
N THR A 219 7.22 30.77 -4.78
CA THR A 219 5.80 30.46 -4.56
C THR A 219 5.08 31.56 -3.76
N ALA A 220 3.78 31.79 -4.06
CA ALA A 220 2.92 32.72 -3.33
C ALA A 220 1.99 31.97 -2.36
N ASP A 221 1.96 32.42 -1.11
CA ASP A 221 0.95 32.12 -0.08
C ASP A 221 0.71 30.61 0.19
N LYS A 222 1.78 29.82 0.35
CA LYS A 222 1.72 28.43 0.86
C LYS A 222 3.08 27.98 1.38
N SER A 223 3.12 27.37 2.56
CA SER A 223 4.32 26.74 3.12
C SER A 223 4.38 25.27 2.70
N PHE A 224 5.54 24.80 2.24
CA PHE A 224 5.77 23.45 1.69
C PHE A 224 6.68 22.58 2.58
N ASN A 225 6.82 22.96 3.85
CA ASN A 225 7.53 22.21 4.88
C ASN A 225 6.55 21.54 5.86
N ASP A 226 5.45 21.00 5.34
CA ASP A 226 4.35 20.39 6.11
C ASP A 226 4.56 18.88 6.36
N GLY A 227 5.68 18.33 5.90
CA GLY A 227 5.99 16.90 6.00
C GLY A 227 5.20 16.03 5.04
N LYS A 228 4.52 16.58 4.03
CA LYS A 228 3.91 15.85 2.90
C LYS A 228 4.84 15.90 1.67
N ALA A 229 4.53 15.06 0.69
CA ALA A 229 5.25 15.07 -0.59
C ALA A 229 4.71 16.19 -1.48
N HIS A 230 5.61 17.00 -2.02
CA HIS A 230 5.33 18.07 -2.98
C HIS A 230 6.12 17.84 -4.25
N PHE A 231 5.53 18.20 -5.39
CA PHE A 231 6.21 18.12 -6.68
C PHE A 231 6.70 19.51 -7.09
N VAL A 232 7.97 19.62 -7.47
CA VAL A 232 8.54 20.84 -8.05
C VAL A 232 9.01 20.56 -9.48
N MET A 233 8.70 21.46 -10.39
CA MET A 233 9.20 21.48 -11.76
C MET A 233 9.66 22.88 -12.12
N THR A 234 10.77 22.97 -12.85
CA THR A 234 11.33 24.22 -13.33
C THR A 234 11.52 24.16 -14.83
N THR A 235 11.16 25.24 -15.51
CA THR A 235 11.32 25.39 -16.96
C THR A 235 12.06 26.69 -17.24
N ILE A 236 13.21 26.58 -17.89
CA ILE A 236 14.05 27.69 -18.32
C ILE A 236 14.04 27.74 -19.84
N SER A 237 13.68 28.91 -20.34
CA SER A 237 13.70 29.25 -21.75
C SER A 237 14.40 30.60 -21.94
N PRO A 238 14.76 30.96 -23.18
CA PRO A 238 15.31 32.29 -23.48
C PRO A 238 14.41 33.44 -23.05
N GLU A 239 13.09 33.23 -22.99
CA GLU A 239 12.10 34.27 -22.71
C GLU A 239 11.62 34.28 -21.25
N LYS A 240 11.54 33.10 -20.62
CA LYS A 240 10.89 32.92 -19.32
C LYS A 240 11.63 31.94 -18.41
N VAL A 241 11.57 32.26 -17.12
CA VAL A 241 11.96 31.39 -16.00
C VAL A 241 10.69 31.03 -15.23
N GLU A 242 10.37 29.74 -15.17
CA GLU A 242 9.14 29.24 -14.56
C GLU A 242 9.42 28.25 -13.43
N LEU A 243 8.61 28.37 -12.37
CA LEU A 243 8.58 27.47 -11.21
C LEU A 243 7.14 26.99 -11.04
N LEU A 244 6.94 25.68 -11.07
CA LEU A 244 5.69 25.00 -10.76
C LEU A 244 5.89 24.22 -9.46
N VAL A 245 5.02 24.43 -8.48
CA VAL A 245 4.97 23.61 -7.26
C VAL A 245 3.55 23.14 -7.03
N ASP A 246 3.36 21.82 -6.97
CA ASP A 246 2.07 21.16 -7.07
C ASP A 246 1.30 21.68 -8.31
N GLU A 247 0.21 22.42 -8.10
CA GLU A 247 -0.65 23.00 -9.15
C GLU A 247 -0.37 24.48 -9.44
N LYS A 248 0.50 25.14 -8.66
CA LYS A 248 0.70 26.60 -8.73
C LYS A 248 1.93 26.96 -9.54
N ARG A 249 1.72 27.63 -10.68
CA ARG A 249 2.78 28.16 -11.54
C ARG A 249 3.12 29.61 -11.18
N GLN A 250 4.41 29.92 -11.18
CA GLN A 250 4.96 31.27 -11.07
C GLN A 250 6.01 31.46 -12.16
N SER A 251 6.02 32.62 -12.81
CA SER A 251 6.93 32.90 -13.93
C SER A 251 7.48 34.32 -13.85
N LYS A 252 8.73 34.50 -14.26
CA LYS A 252 9.32 35.83 -14.53
C LYS A 252 9.97 35.84 -15.91
N ASN A 253 10.03 37.03 -16.52
CA ASN A 253 10.76 37.22 -17.75
C ASN A 253 12.25 36.96 -17.50
N ASN A 254 12.88 36.25 -18.43
CA ASN A 254 14.32 36.02 -18.41
C ASN A 254 15.01 37.26 -19.00
N PRO A 255 15.82 38.02 -18.23
CA PRO A 255 16.48 39.22 -18.71
C PRO A 255 17.63 38.94 -19.69
N ALA A 256 17.80 37.70 -20.15
CA ALA A 256 18.84 37.29 -21.10
C ALA A 256 18.66 37.94 -22.48
N LYS A 257 19.07 39.20 -22.59
CA LYS A 257 19.50 39.82 -23.85
C LYS A 257 20.96 39.44 -24.04
N ASP A 258 21.22 38.33 -24.73
CA ASP A 258 22.39 38.20 -25.60
C ASP A 258 22.29 36.90 -26.40
N ALA A 259 22.40 37.04 -27.71
CA ALA A 259 22.74 35.96 -28.62
C ALA A 259 24.23 35.60 -28.40
N ALA A 260 24.53 34.89 -27.31
CA ALA A 260 25.86 34.38 -27.07
C ALA A 260 26.03 33.01 -27.74
N GLU A 261 27.10 32.89 -28.51
CA GLU A 261 27.53 31.72 -29.27
C GLU A 261 27.33 30.40 -28.51
N ARG A 262 26.92 29.34 -29.23
CA ARG A 262 26.86 27.97 -28.72
C ARG A 262 28.24 27.56 -28.20
N LYS A 263 28.52 27.81 -26.92
CA LYS A 263 29.65 27.20 -26.21
C LYS A 263 29.53 25.67 -26.39
N PRO A 264 30.65 24.95 -26.60
CA PRO A 264 30.62 23.51 -26.80
C PRO A 264 29.93 22.81 -25.63
N VAL A 265 29.15 21.77 -25.94
CA VAL A 265 28.42 20.97 -24.96
C VAL A 265 29.40 20.41 -23.92
N SER A 266 29.36 20.95 -22.71
CA SER A 266 30.24 20.55 -21.60
C SER A 266 29.43 19.85 -20.51
N THR A 267 30.06 18.89 -19.84
CA THR A 267 29.48 18.24 -18.66
C THR A 267 29.47 19.23 -17.50
N LYS A 268 28.32 19.39 -16.85
CA LYS A 268 28.14 20.24 -15.66
C LYS A 268 27.97 19.36 -14.43
N LYS A 269 28.65 19.74 -13.34
CA LYS A 269 28.49 19.10 -12.04
C LYS A 269 27.34 19.75 -11.28
N PHE A 270 26.43 18.95 -10.75
CA PHE A 270 25.28 19.39 -9.98
C PHE A 270 25.08 18.52 -8.74
N TYR A 271 24.28 19.02 -7.81
CA TYR A 271 24.09 18.43 -6.49
C TYR A 271 22.62 18.41 -6.08
N PHE A 272 22.20 17.34 -5.42
CA PHE A 272 20.93 17.23 -4.70
C PHE A 272 21.15 17.29 -3.19
N GLY A 273 20.24 17.98 -2.49
CA GLY A 273 20.13 18.01 -1.03
C GLY A 273 21.21 18.80 -0.26
N GLY A 274 22.34 19.10 -0.89
CA GLY A 274 23.44 19.85 -0.27
C GLY A 274 24.56 20.06 -1.27
N SER A 275 25.63 20.75 -0.86
CA SER A 275 26.82 20.95 -1.68
C SER A 275 28.07 21.02 -0.80
N PRO A 276 29.22 20.49 -1.22
CA PRO A 276 30.48 20.65 -0.51
C PRO A 276 31.06 22.06 -0.66
N LEU A 277 30.52 22.87 -1.58
CA LEU A 277 30.92 24.26 -1.75
C LEU A 277 30.31 25.09 -0.62
N SER A 278 31.06 26.04 -0.06
CA SER A 278 30.51 27.00 0.90
C SER A 278 29.42 27.81 0.20
N THR A 279 28.16 27.48 0.47
CA THR A 279 27.01 28.19 -0.07
C THR A 279 26.31 28.95 1.04
N GLN A 280 25.59 30.01 0.67
CA GLN A 280 24.71 30.76 1.57
C GLN A 280 23.42 29.99 1.95
N PHE A 281 23.27 28.75 1.48
CA PHE A 281 22.07 27.94 1.69
C PHE A 281 22.27 26.96 2.85
N ALA A 282 21.23 26.76 3.65
CA ALA A 282 21.19 25.62 4.56
C ALA A 282 21.11 24.33 3.75
N ASN A 283 21.80 23.28 4.18
CA ASN A 283 21.66 21.95 3.60
C ASN A 283 20.25 21.40 3.90
N PHE A 284 19.74 20.57 2.99
CA PHE A 284 18.41 20.02 3.07
C PHE A 284 18.36 18.78 3.96
N THR A 285 17.38 18.77 4.88
CA THR A 285 16.95 17.55 5.56
C THR A 285 15.57 17.16 5.07
N GLY A 286 15.42 15.94 4.57
CA GLY A 286 14.18 15.49 3.97
C GLY A 286 14.44 14.50 2.84
N CYS A 287 13.43 14.27 2.01
CA CYS A 287 13.53 13.29 0.93
C CYS A 287 13.38 13.97 -0.42
N ILE A 288 14.16 13.52 -1.40
CA ILE A 288 13.99 13.86 -2.82
C ILE A 288 13.73 12.55 -3.57
N SER A 289 12.76 12.53 -4.46
CA SER A 289 12.43 11.34 -5.24
C SER A 289 11.91 11.65 -6.63
N ASN A 290 12.09 10.70 -7.55
CA ASN A 290 11.68 10.77 -8.94
C ASN A 290 12.20 12.05 -9.62
N ALA A 291 13.49 12.35 -9.42
CA ALA A 291 14.13 13.45 -10.10
C ALA A 291 14.30 13.14 -11.59
N TYR A 292 14.11 14.12 -12.45
CA TYR A 292 14.39 14.01 -13.88
C TYR A 292 14.73 15.39 -14.42
N PHE A 293 15.50 15.45 -15.50
CA PHE A 293 15.78 16.69 -16.21
C PHE A 293 16.25 16.42 -17.64
N THR A 294 16.08 17.42 -18.50
CA THR A 294 16.53 17.39 -19.89
C THR A 294 18.05 17.34 -19.98
N ARG A 295 18.52 16.53 -20.93
CA ARG A 295 19.93 16.35 -21.25
C ARG A 295 20.16 16.59 -22.73
N LEU A 296 21.38 16.95 -23.09
CA LEU A 296 21.74 17.26 -24.46
C LEU A 296 22.17 16.02 -25.26
N ASP A 297 22.35 14.88 -24.59
CA ASP A 297 22.95 13.66 -25.16
C ASP A 297 22.11 12.39 -25.02
N ARG A 298 20.93 12.46 -24.39
CA ARG A 298 20.00 11.34 -24.23
C ARG A 298 18.60 11.82 -23.88
N ASP A 299 17.63 10.91 -24.00
CA ASP A 299 16.25 11.14 -23.62
C ASP A 299 16.08 11.39 -22.11
N ILE A 300 14.93 11.96 -21.73
CA ILE A 300 14.58 12.27 -20.34
C ILE A 300 14.21 10.97 -19.63
N ASP A 301 14.99 10.62 -18.62
CA ASP A 301 14.74 9.49 -17.74
C ASP A 301 14.72 9.96 -16.29
N VAL A 302 14.00 9.23 -15.44
CA VAL A 302 14.06 9.40 -13.99
C VAL A 302 15.43 8.98 -13.48
N GLU A 303 16.03 9.80 -12.63
CA GLU A 303 17.33 9.55 -12.03
C GLU A 303 17.30 8.31 -11.14
N ASP A 304 18.24 7.41 -11.42
CA ASP A 304 18.65 6.35 -10.53
C ASP A 304 19.83 6.83 -9.69
N PHE A 305 19.55 7.29 -8.47
CA PHE A 305 20.57 7.77 -7.55
C PHE A 305 21.58 6.66 -7.19
N GLN A 306 21.24 5.38 -7.37
CA GLN A 306 22.19 4.28 -7.15
C GLN A 306 23.40 4.40 -8.09
N ARG A 307 23.20 4.86 -9.34
CA ARG A 307 24.25 5.03 -10.37
C ARG A 307 25.14 6.26 -10.16
N TYR A 308 24.78 7.15 -9.23
CA TYR A 308 25.53 8.38 -9.04
C TYR A 308 26.85 8.09 -8.31
N PRO A 309 27.98 8.61 -8.79
CA PRO A 309 29.30 8.27 -8.25
C PRO A 309 29.54 8.87 -6.85
N GLU A 310 28.95 10.03 -6.58
CA GLU A 310 29.13 10.76 -5.33
C GLU A 310 27.83 10.74 -4.52
N LYS A 311 27.86 10.02 -3.40
CA LYS A 311 26.76 9.93 -2.42
C LYS A 311 27.37 10.09 -1.02
N VAL A 312 27.21 11.26 -0.42
CA VAL A 312 27.75 11.55 0.92
C VAL A 312 26.58 11.59 1.89
N HIS A 313 26.61 10.71 2.90
CA HIS A 313 25.66 10.60 4.02
C HIS A 313 24.16 10.45 3.64
N ALA A 314 23.84 10.41 2.34
CA ALA A 314 22.50 10.23 1.83
C ALA A 314 22.07 8.77 1.93
N SER A 315 20.88 8.52 2.47
CA SER A 315 20.29 7.18 2.48
C SER A 315 19.41 7.00 1.26
N LEU A 316 19.71 6.00 0.44
CA LEU A 316 18.87 5.58 -0.68
C LEU A 316 17.70 4.68 -0.25
N TYR A 317 17.55 4.46 1.07
CA TYR A 317 16.61 3.52 1.66
C TYR A 317 15.78 4.21 2.74
N GLY A 318 14.46 4.17 2.57
CA GLY A 318 13.53 4.82 3.49
C GLY A 318 13.49 6.34 3.35
N CYS A 319 12.50 6.94 4.01
CA CYS A 319 12.35 8.39 4.11
C CYS A 319 11.83 8.69 5.51
N PRO A 320 12.72 8.61 6.52
CA PRO A 320 12.39 8.86 7.91
C PRO A 320 12.26 10.37 8.10
N VAL A 321 11.17 10.95 7.61
CA VAL A 321 10.73 12.27 8.08
C VAL A 321 9.86 11.97 9.29
N GLU A 322 10.52 11.81 10.44
CA GLU A 322 9.83 11.69 11.73
C GLU A 322 8.86 12.87 11.86
N SER A 323 7.57 12.58 12.02
CA SER A 323 6.65 13.53 12.63
C SER A 323 7.20 13.84 14.03
N PRO A 324 7.32 15.12 14.45
CA PRO A 324 7.89 15.47 15.74
C PRO A 324 7.18 14.68 16.85
N PRO A 325 7.91 14.18 17.87
CA PRO A 325 7.29 13.44 18.95
C PRO A 325 6.18 14.28 19.60
N VAL A 326 5.02 13.66 19.79
CA VAL A 326 3.81 14.23 20.44
C VAL A 326 4.11 14.81 21.84
N ALA A 327 5.31 14.55 22.39
CA ALA A 327 5.81 15.08 23.66
C ALA A 327 6.11 16.60 23.68
N LEU A 328 6.13 17.32 22.55
CA LEU A 328 6.35 18.78 22.54
C LEU A 328 5.07 19.63 22.72
N PHE A 329 3.89 19.01 22.82
CA PHE A 329 2.67 19.71 23.26
C PHE A 329 2.48 19.73 24.79
N HIS A 330 3.41 19.17 25.56
CA HIS A 330 3.37 19.21 27.02
C HIS A 330 4.50 20.06 27.63
N LYS A 331 4.24 21.36 27.76
CA LYS A 331 4.63 22.29 28.85
C LYS A 331 4.17 23.69 28.41
N LYS A 332 3.30 24.43 29.11
CA LYS A 332 3.16 24.63 30.55
C LYS A 332 1.70 24.88 30.93
N ARG A 333 1.20 24.13 31.91
CA ARG A 333 0.33 24.71 32.95
C ARG A 333 0.44 23.89 34.24
N LYS A 334 1.53 24.12 34.97
CA LYS A 334 1.48 24.09 36.43
C LYS A 334 1.12 25.51 36.86
N ASN A 335 -0.08 25.69 37.39
CA ASN A 335 -0.23 26.19 38.75
C ASN A 335 -1.66 25.95 39.24
N SER A 336 -1.70 25.34 40.41
CA SER A 336 -2.80 24.98 41.26
C SER A 336 -3.56 26.20 41.81
N SER A 337 -4.88 26.03 41.97
CA SER A 337 -5.72 26.53 43.06
C SER A 337 -5.44 27.92 43.67
N LYS A 338 -6.39 28.86 43.50
CA LYS A 338 -7.21 29.41 44.59
C LYS A 338 -8.20 30.47 44.08
N ALA A 339 -9.33 30.51 44.77
CA ALA A 339 -10.49 31.38 44.55
C ALA A 339 -10.27 32.84 44.94
N LYS A 340 -10.99 33.76 44.28
CA LYS A 340 -11.98 34.72 44.81
C LYS A 340 -12.05 35.98 43.94
N GLU A 341 -13.31 36.43 43.73
CA GLU A 341 -13.83 37.82 43.72
C GLU A 341 -12.94 38.94 43.14
N SER A 342 -13.40 39.91 42.36
CA SER A 342 -14.74 40.40 42.01
C SER A 342 -14.53 41.62 41.10
N HIS A 343 -15.62 42.07 40.46
CA HIS A 343 -15.82 43.40 39.89
C HIS A 343 -15.00 43.79 38.64
N SER A 344 -15.53 44.52 37.66
CA SER A 344 -16.89 44.94 37.29
C SER A 344 -16.77 45.74 35.98
N LYS A 345 -17.92 45.94 35.33
CA LYS A 345 -18.27 46.89 34.25
C LYS A 345 -18.10 46.32 32.83
N ARG A 346 -19.21 45.91 32.17
CA ARG A 346 -20.26 46.73 31.48
C ARG A 346 -19.63 47.59 30.38
N ALA A 347 -20.08 47.61 29.13
CA ALA A 347 -21.42 47.46 28.55
C ALA A 347 -21.26 47.00 27.07
N GLU A 348 -22.01 46.01 26.56
CA GLU A 348 -23.32 46.14 25.88
C GLU A 348 -23.31 47.08 24.65
N LYS A 349 -23.87 46.79 23.48
CA LYS A 349 -24.72 45.68 22.99
C LYS A 349 -24.97 45.84 21.48
N SER A 350 -25.33 44.71 20.85
CA SER A 350 -26.20 44.56 19.65
C SER A 350 -25.52 44.75 18.27
N LYS A 351 -25.84 43.98 17.22
CA LYS A 351 -27.05 43.18 16.92
C LYS A 351 -26.79 42.24 15.71
N LYS A 352 -27.22 40.98 15.86
CA LYS A 352 -27.75 39.99 14.89
C LYS A 352 -27.28 39.98 13.42
N GLY A 353 -26.85 38.79 12.99
CA GLY A 353 -27.03 38.25 11.65
C GLY A 353 -26.77 36.73 11.64
N THR A 354 -27.82 35.93 11.58
CA THR A 354 -27.80 34.46 11.66
C THR A 354 -27.76 33.85 10.26
N SER A 355 -26.86 32.91 9.99
CA SER A 355 -27.16 31.65 9.26
C SER A 355 -26.01 30.63 9.41
N PRO A 356 -26.28 29.31 9.30
CA PRO A 356 -25.51 28.26 9.95
C PRO A 356 -24.75 27.33 8.97
N PHE A 357 -24.05 26.34 9.55
CA PHE A 357 -23.35 25.20 8.93
C PHE A 357 -21.93 25.45 8.41
N SER A 358 -20.96 25.44 9.35
CA SER A 358 -19.64 24.87 9.08
C SER A 358 -19.58 23.49 9.74
N SER A 359 -19.26 22.50 8.91
CA SER A 359 -19.12 21.09 9.20
C SER A 359 -17.98 20.84 10.19
N VAL A 360 -18.34 20.36 11.38
CA VAL A 360 -17.43 19.74 12.34
C VAL A 360 -17.43 18.24 12.08
N ILE A 361 -16.49 17.72 11.30
CA ILE A 361 -16.15 16.29 11.13
C ILE A 361 -14.71 16.27 10.54
N ASN A 362 -13.68 15.56 11.01
CA ASN A 362 -13.49 14.61 12.10
C ASN A 362 -12.00 14.58 12.48
N LYS A 363 -11.67 14.88 13.75
CA LYS A 363 -10.44 14.39 14.40
C LYS A 363 -10.66 13.04 15.11
N GLY A 364 -11.86 12.43 14.97
CA GLY A 364 -12.28 11.24 15.71
C GLY A 364 -12.12 9.90 14.97
N GLU A 365 -11.73 9.86 13.69
CA GLU A 365 -11.69 8.58 12.94
C GLU A 365 -10.43 7.77 13.17
N GLN A 366 -9.34 8.38 13.65
CA GLN A 366 -8.08 7.66 13.90
C GLN A 366 -8.04 6.97 15.27
N GLU A 367 -8.89 7.38 16.22
CA GLU A 367 -9.03 6.70 17.53
C GLU A 367 -9.98 5.49 17.49
N LEU A 368 -10.81 5.34 16.44
CA LEU A 368 -11.75 4.21 16.32
C LEU A 368 -11.14 2.96 15.66
N ARG A 369 -10.06 3.11 14.86
CA ARG A 369 -9.50 2.01 14.05
C ARG A 369 -8.66 0.99 14.84
N ASN A 370 -8.25 1.32 16.07
CA ASN A 370 -7.39 0.48 16.93
C ASN A 370 -8.08 0.08 18.25
N GLN A 371 -9.41 -0.05 18.27
CA GLN A 371 -10.07 -0.67 19.42
C GLN A 371 -9.83 -2.19 19.37
N ARG A 372 -8.94 -2.70 20.22
CA ARG A 372 -8.97 -4.12 20.62
C ARG A 372 -10.18 -4.28 21.53
N ASP A 373 -11.12 -5.16 21.20
CA ASP A 373 -12.01 -5.70 22.23
C ASP A 373 -11.11 -6.45 23.23
N PRO A 374 -11.03 -6.02 24.51
CA PRO A 374 -10.15 -6.64 25.48
C PRO A 374 -10.46 -8.13 25.72
N HIS A 375 -11.60 -8.62 25.22
CA HIS A 375 -12.03 -10.02 25.33
C HIS A 375 -11.69 -10.87 24.10
N CYS A 376 -11.02 -10.31 23.09
CA CYS A 376 -10.70 -11.00 21.84
C CYS A 376 -9.19 -11.17 21.61
N HIS A 377 -8.82 -12.39 21.21
CA HIS A 377 -7.44 -12.78 20.87
C HIS A 377 -6.94 -12.01 19.66
N PHE A 378 -7.78 -11.93 18.62
CA PHE A 378 -7.46 -11.22 17.39
C PHE A 378 -7.87 -9.75 17.45
N SER A 379 -7.10 -8.91 16.74
CA SER A 379 -7.51 -7.54 16.45
C SER A 379 -8.81 -7.55 15.63
N ASN A 380 -9.70 -6.58 15.90
CA ASN A 380 -10.90 -6.35 15.09
C ASN A 380 -10.56 -6.16 13.60
N ASN A 381 -9.38 -5.58 13.33
CA ASN A 381 -8.84 -5.33 12.01
C ASN A 381 -7.56 -6.15 11.80
N PRO A 382 -7.58 -7.18 10.93
CA PRO A 382 -6.38 -7.85 10.47
C PRO A 382 -5.44 -6.85 9.77
N LYS A 383 -4.15 -7.17 9.71
CA LYS A 383 -3.20 -6.35 8.95
C LYS A 383 -3.60 -6.31 7.48
N ALA A 384 -3.64 -5.11 6.91
CA ALA A 384 -3.99 -4.87 5.52
C ALA A 384 -3.08 -3.80 4.92
N THR A 385 -2.81 -3.92 3.62
CA THR A 385 -2.09 -2.89 2.87
C THR A 385 -2.91 -1.61 2.86
N GLU A 386 -2.29 -0.48 3.25
CA GLU A 386 -2.98 0.80 3.35
C GLU A 386 -3.60 1.23 2.01
N GLN A 387 -4.85 1.69 2.06
CA GLN A 387 -5.61 2.17 0.89
C GLN A 387 -5.69 1.15 -0.26
N ALA A 388 -5.66 -0.14 0.06
CA ALA A 388 -5.86 -1.23 -0.88
C ALA A 388 -7.04 -2.10 -0.47
N TYR A 389 -7.78 -2.57 -1.46
CA TYR A 389 -9.02 -3.31 -1.31
C TYR A 389 -9.00 -4.57 -2.17
N LEU A 390 -9.48 -5.68 -1.61
CA LEU A 390 -9.60 -6.98 -2.25
C LEU A 390 -10.95 -7.10 -2.97
N PHE A 391 -10.90 -7.48 -4.24
CA PHE A 391 -12.05 -7.72 -5.11
C PHE A 391 -12.08 -9.18 -5.60
N GLY A 392 -13.23 -9.59 -6.14
CA GLY A 392 -13.42 -10.89 -6.78
C GLY A 392 -13.90 -12.02 -5.89
N GLY A 393 -14.38 -11.73 -4.67
CA GLY A 393 -15.08 -12.72 -3.83
C GLY A 393 -16.42 -13.16 -4.46
N THR A 394 -17.05 -12.29 -5.24
CA THR A 394 -18.23 -12.59 -6.06
C THR A 394 -18.02 -12.09 -7.49
N ALA A 395 -18.82 -12.60 -8.43
CA ALA A 395 -18.78 -12.19 -9.83
C ALA A 395 -19.03 -10.68 -10.05
N ASN A 396 -19.69 -10.01 -9.10
CA ASN A 396 -20.08 -8.60 -9.18
C ASN A 396 -19.52 -7.75 -8.03
N SER A 397 -18.42 -8.20 -7.39
CA SER A 397 -17.71 -7.42 -6.36
C SER A 397 -17.27 -6.07 -6.93
N ARG A 398 -17.65 -4.96 -6.29
CA ARG A 398 -17.41 -3.61 -6.82
C ARG A 398 -17.53 -2.51 -5.79
N GLN A 399 -16.97 -1.36 -6.11
CA GLN A 399 -17.22 -0.08 -5.46
C GLN A 399 -17.84 0.91 -6.46
N GLU A 400 -18.79 1.72 -6.00
CA GLU A 400 -19.52 2.70 -6.80
C GLU A 400 -19.27 4.12 -6.29
N PHE A 401 -19.12 5.07 -7.20
CA PHE A 401 -18.83 6.47 -6.88
C PHE A 401 -19.76 7.41 -7.66
N ASP A 402 -20.57 8.19 -6.93
CA ASP A 402 -21.59 9.09 -7.52
C ASP A 402 -21.10 10.52 -7.80
N TYR A 403 -19.79 10.71 -7.92
CA TYR A 403 -19.20 12.03 -8.14
C TYR A 403 -18.29 12.04 -9.38
N LEU A 404 -18.48 13.05 -10.22
CA LEU A 404 -17.60 13.38 -11.35
C LEU A 404 -17.16 14.85 -11.24
N PRO A 405 -15.86 15.15 -11.38
CA PRO A 405 -15.38 16.52 -11.53
C PRO A 405 -15.97 17.21 -12.77
N GLU A 406 -16.08 18.54 -12.76
CA GLU A 406 -16.64 19.30 -13.89
C GLU A 406 -15.92 19.00 -15.22
N ASP A 407 -14.59 18.95 -15.20
CA ASP A 407 -13.77 18.72 -16.40
C ASP A 407 -13.75 17.26 -16.87
N PHE A 408 -14.42 16.33 -16.18
CA PHE A 408 -14.36 14.88 -16.47
C PHE A 408 -14.70 14.54 -17.93
N TYR A 409 -15.67 15.25 -18.50
CA TYR A 409 -16.17 15.03 -19.86
C TYR A 409 -15.13 15.39 -20.93
N GLU A 410 -14.25 16.36 -20.66
CA GLU A 410 -13.18 16.75 -21.57
C GLU A 410 -11.90 15.98 -21.29
N ARG A 411 -11.55 15.86 -20.00
CA ARG A 411 -10.34 15.19 -19.55
C ARG A 411 -10.56 14.43 -18.24
N SER A 412 -10.17 13.16 -18.25
CA SER A 412 -10.12 12.34 -17.04
C SER A 412 -8.79 11.59 -16.99
N GLN A 413 -8.15 11.59 -15.82
CA GLN A 413 -6.94 10.85 -15.54
C GLN A 413 -7.16 10.04 -14.28
N PHE A 414 -7.22 8.73 -14.42
CA PHE A 414 -7.23 7.81 -13.29
C PHE A 414 -5.83 7.24 -13.06
N SER A 415 -5.46 7.03 -11.80
CA SER A 415 -4.31 6.23 -11.38
C SER A 415 -4.80 5.17 -10.41
N ILE A 416 -4.42 3.91 -10.63
CA ILE A 416 -4.79 2.79 -9.77
C ILE A 416 -3.64 1.80 -9.68
N SER A 417 -3.29 1.40 -8.47
CA SER A 417 -2.38 0.28 -8.23
C SER A 417 -3.17 -1.02 -8.27
N LEU A 418 -2.69 -2.05 -8.97
CA LEU A 418 -3.36 -3.35 -9.06
C LEU A 418 -2.38 -4.49 -8.81
N LYS A 419 -2.87 -5.56 -8.20
CA LYS A 419 -2.16 -6.83 -7.98
C LYS A 419 -3.11 -8.00 -8.19
N THR A 420 -2.80 -8.88 -9.14
CA THR A 420 -3.68 -10.02 -9.48
C THR A 420 -2.91 -11.19 -10.10
N HIS A 421 -3.45 -12.40 -9.94
CA HIS A 421 -3.08 -13.57 -10.75
C HIS A 421 -4.14 -13.89 -11.82
N SER A 422 -5.32 -13.27 -11.75
CA SER A 422 -6.42 -13.51 -12.66
C SER A 422 -6.08 -13.04 -14.07
N SER A 423 -6.46 -13.85 -15.05
CA SER A 423 -6.29 -13.50 -16.46
C SER A 423 -7.41 -12.58 -16.98
N HIS A 424 -8.54 -12.47 -16.27
CA HIS A 424 -9.70 -11.68 -16.67
C HIS A 424 -10.31 -10.92 -15.48
N GLY A 425 -10.91 -9.76 -15.76
CA GLY A 425 -11.70 -9.02 -14.78
C GLY A 425 -11.77 -7.52 -15.04
N MET A 426 -12.86 -6.90 -14.61
CA MET A 426 -13.15 -5.48 -14.77
C MET A 426 -12.44 -4.64 -13.70
N ILE A 427 -11.64 -3.66 -14.11
CA ILE A 427 -10.92 -2.76 -13.18
C ILE A 427 -11.68 -1.44 -13.00
N PHE A 428 -12.16 -0.85 -14.10
CA PHE A 428 -12.90 0.42 -14.11
C PHE A 428 -13.96 0.41 -15.20
N TYR A 429 -15.13 0.98 -14.91
CA TYR A 429 -16.18 1.19 -15.91
C TYR A 429 -17.00 2.45 -15.60
N ILE A 430 -17.33 3.22 -16.64
CA ILE A 430 -18.36 4.26 -16.59
C ILE A 430 -19.09 4.28 -17.94
N ALA A 431 -20.41 4.52 -17.91
CA ALA A 431 -21.20 4.67 -19.11
C ALA A 431 -22.39 5.61 -18.90
N ASP A 432 -23.02 6.03 -20.00
CA ASP A 432 -24.38 6.56 -19.98
C ASP A 432 -25.41 5.43 -19.73
N GLN A 433 -26.69 5.81 -19.58
CA GLN A 433 -27.76 4.84 -19.27
C GLN A 433 -27.91 3.75 -20.34
N ALA A 434 -27.78 4.12 -21.62
CA ALA A 434 -27.93 3.22 -22.76
C ALA A 434 -26.66 2.44 -23.13
N GLU A 435 -25.54 2.70 -22.44
CA GLU A 435 -24.20 2.21 -22.76
C GLU A 435 -23.81 2.47 -24.23
N GLU A 436 -24.21 3.63 -24.74
CA GLU A 436 -23.80 4.15 -26.04
C GLU A 436 -22.52 4.98 -25.93
N HIS A 437 -22.20 5.49 -24.75
CA HIS A 437 -20.94 6.14 -24.42
C HIS A 437 -20.37 5.47 -23.18
N PHE A 438 -19.15 4.94 -23.27
CA PHE A 438 -18.52 4.22 -22.18
C PHE A 438 -16.99 4.40 -22.19
N MET A 439 -16.40 4.21 -21.02
CA MET A 439 -14.96 4.13 -20.80
C MET A 439 -14.68 2.99 -19.82
N ALA A 440 -13.71 2.15 -20.14
CA ALA A 440 -13.43 0.92 -19.42
C ALA A 440 -11.93 0.63 -19.36
N LEU A 441 -11.47 0.14 -18.21
CA LEU A 441 -10.18 -0.53 -18.06
C LEU A 441 -10.43 -1.94 -17.51
N PHE A 442 -9.87 -2.95 -18.14
CA PHE A 442 -10.05 -4.34 -17.72
C PHE A 442 -8.84 -5.19 -18.10
N ILE A 443 -8.72 -6.35 -17.47
CA ILE A 443 -7.72 -7.36 -17.83
C ILE A 443 -8.39 -8.46 -18.67
N ALA A 444 -7.69 -8.91 -19.72
CA ALA A 444 -8.11 -10.05 -20.54
C ALA A 444 -6.88 -10.83 -21.03
N HIS A 445 -6.90 -12.16 -20.85
CA HIS A 445 -5.74 -13.03 -21.05
C HIS A 445 -4.45 -12.52 -20.38
N GLY A 446 -4.59 -11.90 -19.21
CA GLY A 446 -3.50 -11.32 -18.43
C GLY A 446 -3.04 -9.93 -18.89
N ARG A 447 -3.60 -9.37 -19.95
CA ARG A 447 -3.18 -8.08 -20.54
C ARG A 447 -4.16 -6.97 -20.19
N LEU A 448 -3.66 -5.76 -19.98
CA LEU A 448 -4.50 -4.60 -19.71
C LEU A 448 -5.07 -4.04 -21.01
N ILE A 449 -6.36 -3.75 -21.00
CA ILE A 449 -7.10 -3.20 -22.13
C ILE A 449 -7.85 -1.97 -21.65
N TYR A 450 -7.52 -0.83 -22.25
CA TYR A 450 -8.20 0.44 -22.05
C TYR A 450 -9.04 0.78 -23.28
N MET A 451 -10.32 1.06 -23.08
CA MET A 451 -11.28 1.30 -24.14
C MET A 451 -12.19 2.48 -23.80
N PHE A 452 -12.50 3.29 -24.80
CA PHE A 452 -13.65 4.18 -24.77
C PHE A 452 -14.16 4.38 -26.19
N ASN A 453 -15.35 4.94 -26.34
CA ASN A 453 -15.94 5.14 -27.66
C ASN A 453 -16.40 6.59 -27.87
N ARG A 454 -16.44 7.02 -29.12
CA ARG A 454 -17.04 8.30 -29.53
C ARG A 454 -17.66 8.14 -30.92
N ASP A 455 -18.86 8.68 -31.13
CA ASP A 455 -19.58 8.70 -32.41
C ASP A 455 -19.55 7.32 -33.15
N HIS A 456 -19.98 6.27 -32.43
CA HIS A 456 -19.98 4.86 -32.85
C HIS A 456 -18.61 4.19 -33.10
N GLN A 457 -17.51 4.93 -33.02
CA GLN A 457 -16.16 4.38 -33.11
C GLN A 457 -15.62 4.02 -31.72
N LYS A 458 -14.87 2.92 -31.65
CA LYS A 458 -14.27 2.43 -30.40
C LYS A 458 -12.75 2.54 -30.48
N LEU A 459 -12.16 3.25 -29.53
CA LEU A 459 -10.73 3.23 -29.28
C LEU A 459 -10.40 2.05 -28.38
N ARG A 460 -9.33 1.32 -28.71
CA ARG A 460 -8.89 0.17 -27.92
C ARG A 460 -7.37 0.11 -27.86
N ILE A 461 -6.84 0.44 -26.68
CA ILE A 461 -5.42 0.30 -26.36
C ILE A 461 -5.23 -0.98 -25.57
N ARG A 462 -4.33 -1.84 -26.03
CA ARG A 462 -4.02 -3.13 -25.39
C ARG A 462 -2.52 -3.27 -25.18
N THR A 463 -2.13 -3.71 -23.98
CA THR A 463 -0.73 -4.04 -23.70
C THR A 463 -0.29 -5.30 -24.42
N GLN A 464 0.99 -5.38 -24.77
CA GLN A 464 1.58 -6.60 -25.34
C GLN A 464 1.89 -7.63 -24.25
N GLU A 465 2.31 -7.15 -23.09
CA GLU A 465 2.70 -7.95 -21.93
C GLU A 465 1.54 -8.23 -20.99
N LYS A 466 1.76 -9.23 -20.14
CA LYS A 466 0.85 -9.63 -19.09
C LYS A 466 1.21 -8.93 -17.77
N TYR A 467 0.19 -8.58 -17.00
CA TYR A 467 0.25 -7.88 -15.71
C TYR A 467 -0.55 -8.64 -14.63
N ASN A 468 -0.63 -9.96 -14.76
CA ASN A 468 -1.25 -10.87 -13.80
C ASN A 468 -0.21 -11.79 -13.14
N ASP A 469 0.95 -11.25 -12.81
CA ASP A 469 2.10 -11.95 -12.22
C ASP A 469 2.04 -12.01 -10.68
N GLY A 470 1.02 -11.42 -10.05
CA GLY A 470 0.88 -11.32 -8.61
C GLY A 470 1.70 -10.20 -7.97
N GLN A 471 2.31 -9.32 -8.75
CA GLN A 471 3.00 -8.13 -8.26
C GLN A 471 2.11 -6.89 -8.36
N TRP A 472 2.52 -5.83 -7.66
CA TRP A 472 1.85 -4.54 -7.75
C TRP A 472 2.30 -3.78 -9.00
N HIS A 473 1.34 -3.36 -9.81
CA HIS A 473 1.54 -2.48 -10.96
C HIS A 473 0.74 -1.19 -10.77
N ASN A 474 1.32 -0.04 -11.13
CA ASN A 474 0.59 1.22 -11.19
C ASN A 474 0.11 1.48 -12.61
N VAL A 475 -1.19 1.59 -12.79
CA VAL A 475 -1.82 1.85 -14.08
C VAL A 475 -2.47 3.22 -14.05
N MET A 476 -2.04 4.10 -14.95
CA MET A 476 -2.74 5.35 -15.23
C MET A 476 -3.40 5.27 -16.59
N PHE A 477 -4.66 5.70 -16.66
CA PHE A 477 -5.38 5.77 -17.92
C PHE A 477 -6.02 7.14 -18.05
N VAL A 478 -5.76 7.76 -19.20
CA VAL A 478 -6.13 9.15 -19.48
C VAL A 478 -7.05 9.16 -20.69
N ARG A 479 -8.14 9.90 -20.57
CA ARG A 479 -8.95 10.36 -21.69
C ARG A 479 -8.74 11.86 -21.81
N GLU A 480 -8.31 12.32 -22.98
CA GLU A 480 -8.25 13.74 -23.29
C GLU A 480 -8.92 13.96 -24.65
N LYS A 481 -10.17 14.40 -24.61
CA LYS A 481 -11.07 14.50 -25.76
C LYS A 481 -11.19 13.17 -26.54
N ASN A 482 -10.39 12.99 -27.57
CA ASN A 482 -10.35 11.81 -28.44
C ASN A 482 -9.13 10.92 -28.25
N ILE A 483 -8.20 11.37 -27.42
CA ILE A 483 -6.93 10.71 -27.21
C ILE A 483 -7.06 9.83 -25.98
N GLY A 484 -6.71 8.57 -26.14
CA GLY A 484 -6.55 7.62 -25.04
C GLY A 484 -5.08 7.44 -24.73
N ARG A 485 -4.71 7.47 -23.46
CA ARG A 485 -3.37 7.06 -23.00
C ARG A 485 -3.50 6.00 -21.92
N LEU A 486 -2.70 4.96 -22.02
CA LEU A 486 -2.54 3.94 -21.00
C LEU A 486 -1.07 3.90 -20.60
N ILE A 487 -0.79 4.18 -19.33
CA ILE A 487 0.55 4.28 -18.77
C ILE A 487 0.69 3.22 -17.70
N ILE A 488 1.71 2.36 -17.80
CA ILE A 488 1.96 1.28 -16.85
C ILE A 488 3.33 1.47 -16.20
N ASP A 489 3.33 1.43 -14.87
CA ASP A 489 4.48 1.58 -13.97
C ASP A 489 5.30 2.88 -14.17
N GLY A 490 4.73 3.84 -14.91
CA GLY A 490 5.41 5.07 -15.32
C GLY A 490 6.51 4.84 -16.38
N LEU A 491 6.62 3.64 -16.94
CA LEU A 491 7.68 3.24 -17.89
C LEU A 491 7.15 3.09 -19.31
N ARG A 492 5.88 2.68 -19.44
CA ARG A 492 5.28 2.33 -20.73
C ARG A 492 4.11 3.22 -20.99
N VAL A 493 4.13 3.93 -22.10
CA VAL A 493 3.04 4.78 -22.56
C VAL A 493 2.52 4.21 -23.86
N LEU A 494 1.23 3.85 -23.86
CA LEU A 494 0.50 3.48 -25.06
C LEU A 494 -0.52 4.58 -25.32
N GLU A 495 -0.50 5.13 -26.52
CA GLU A 495 -1.42 6.18 -26.95
C GLU A 495 -2.10 5.76 -28.24
N ASP A 496 -3.37 6.09 -28.35
CA ASP A 496 -4.13 5.99 -29.59
C ASP A 496 -5.14 7.15 -29.63
N SER A 497 -5.70 7.44 -30.80
CA SER A 497 -6.68 8.53 -30.95
C SER A 497 -7.77 8.20 -31.96
N LEU A 498 -8.97 8.70 -31.70
CA LEU A 498 -10.06 8.71 -32.68
C LEU A 498 -10.04 10.01 -33.50
N PRO A 499 -10.61 9.99 -34.72
CA PRO A 499 -10.81 11.20 -35.52
C PRO A 499 -11.45 12.32 -34.71
N TYR A 500 -11.03 13.57 -34.98
CA TYR A 500 -11.56 14.74 -34.30
C TYR A 500 -13.09 14.79 -34.38
N SER A 501 -13.73 15.09 -33.25
CA SER A 501 -15.17 15.32 -33.16
C SER A 501 -15.43 16.42 -32.13
N ASP A 502 -16.37 17.30 -32.45
CA ASP A 502 -16.81 18.39 -31.57
C ASP A 502 -17.98 17.99 -30.67
N ASN A 503 -18.48 16.75 -30.82
CA ASN A 503 -19.59 16.26 -30.01
C ASN A 503 -19.16 16.06 -28.55
N THR A 504 -20.08 16.42 -27.66
CA THR A 504 -19.97 16.10 -26.25
C THR A 504 -19.95 14.58 -26.06
N TRP A 505 -19.22 14.13 -25.05
CA TRP A 505 -19.13 12.72 -24.71
C TRP A 505 -19.83 12.50 -23.36
N PRO A 506 -21.16 12.28 -23.37
CA PRO A 506 -21.93 12.20 -22.14
C PRO A 506 -21.73 10.83 -21.47
N VAL A 507 -21.49 10.83 -20.18
CA VAL A 507 -21.57 9.65 -19.32
C VAL A 507 -22.24 10.04 -18.01
N THR A 508 -22.80 9.07 -17.29
CA THR A 508 -23.52 9.31 -16.04
C THR A 508 -22.91 8.52 -14.89
N THR A 509 -23.04 9.05 -13.69
CA THR A 509 -22.69 8.33 -12.46
C THR A 509 -23.60 7.12 -12.23
N PRO A 510 -23.16 6.12 -11.45
CA PRO A 510 -21.82 6.00 -10.85
C PRO A 510 -20.75 5.56 -11.86
N PHE A 511 -19.49 5.86 -11.56
CA PHE A 511 -18.40 5.03 -12.08
C PHE A 511 -18.10 3.88 -11.12
N TYR A 512 -17.64 2.76 -11.68
CA TYR A 512 -17.41 1.52 -10.97
C TYR A 512 -15.92 1.18 -10.91
N ILE A 513 -15.49 0.61 -9.79
CA ILE A 513 -14.14 0.08 -9.57
C ILE A 513 -14.22 -1.41 -9.20
N GLY A 514 -13.36 -2.20 -9.83
CA GLY A 514 -13.17 -3.63 -9.58
C GLY A 514 -14.30 -4.56 -10.04
N GLY A 515 -15.37 -4.04 -10.60
CA GLY A 515 -16.52 -4.81 -11.11
C GLY A 515 -17.62 -3.88 -11.58
N VAL A 516 -18.73 -4.42 -12.08
CA VAL A 516 -19.93 -3.66 -12.46
C VAL A 516 -21.19 -4.27 -11.87
N ALA A 517 -22.28 -3.50 -11.84
CA ALA A 517 -23.59 -4.03 -11.47
C ALA A 517 -24.04 -5.13 -12.46
N PRO A 518 -24.86 -6.10 -12.03
CA PRO A 518 -25.38 -7.15 -12.91
C PRO A 518 -26.02 -6.57 -14.17
N GLY A 519 -25.66 -7.10 -15.34
CA GLY A 519 -26.19 -6.69 -16.64
C GLY A 519 -25.51 -5.46 -17.27
N LYS A 520 -24.63 -4.75 -16.55
CA LYS A 520 -23.83 -3.65 -17.11
C LYS A 520 -22.61 -4.15 -17.89
N ALA A 521 -22.09 -3.31 -18.78
CA ALA A 521 -20.89 -3.51 -19.62
C ALA A 521 -20.93 -4.66 -20.64
N ALA A 522 -21.88 -5.59 -20.54
CA ALA A 522 -22.01 -6.75 -21.42
C ALA A 522 -22.24 -6.38 -22.91
N LYS A 523 -22.77 -5.19 -23.19
CA LYS A 523 -22.94 -4.66 -24.56
C LYS A 523 -21.58 -4.35 -25.22
N ASN A 524 -20.59 -3.95 -24.43
CA ASN A 524 -19.36 -3.34 -24.93
C ASN A 524 -18.09 -4.14 -24.64
N ILE A 525 -18.12 -5.02 -23.64
CA ILE A 525 -16.96 -5.73 -23.10
C ILE A 525 -17.20 -7.25 -23.21
N GLN A 526 -16.14 -8.02 -23.43
CA GLN A 526 -16.21 -9.48 -23.50
C GLN A 526 -16.71 -10.06 -22.18
N ILE A 527 -17.61 -11.05 -22.24
CA ILE A 527 -18.32 -11.58 -21.06
C ILE A 527 -17.39 -11.99 -19.91
N ASN A 528 -16.26 -12.63 -20.22
CA ASN A 528 -15.29 -13.08 -19.21
C ASN A 528 -14.59 -11.91 -18.47
N SER A 529 -14.53 -10.73 -19.10
CA SER A 529 -13.94 -9.52 -18.54
C SER A 529 -14.97 -8.55 -17.94
N VAL A 530 -16.28 -8.86 -18.05
CA VAL A 530 -17.35 -8.12 -17.36
C VAL A 530 -17.37 -8.45 -15.86
N TYR A 531 -16.98 -9.67 -15.50
CA TYR A 531 -16.89 -10.09 -14.12
C TYR A 531 -15.86 -9.28 -13.32
N SER A 532 -16.07 -9.25 -12.01
CA SER A 532 -15.21 -8.55 -11.08
C SER A 532 -13.73 -8.93 -11.23
N PHE A 533 -12.86 -7.93 -11.10
CA PHE A 533 -11.44 -8.12 -10.90
C PHE A 533 -11.17 -8.96 -9.66
N SER A 534 -10.40 -10.04 -9.81
CA SER A 534 -9.97 -10.86 -8.68
C SER A 534 -8.56 -10.48 -8.30
N GLY A 535 -8.40 -9.81 -7.16
CA GLY A 535 -7.12 -9.29 -6.70
C GLY A 535 -7.27 -8.02 -5.89
N CYS A 536 -6.14 -7.35 -5.61
CA CYS A 536 -6.14 -6.10 -4.87
C CYS A 536 -6.03 -4.89 -5.79
N LEU A 537 -6.87 -3.89 -5.56
CA LEU A 537 -6.78 -2.56 -6.16
C LEU A 537 -6.55 -1.54 -5.05
N GLY A 538 -5.66 -0.59 -5.27
CA GLY A 538 -5.32 0.41 -4.27
C GLY A 538 -4.88 1.74 -4.86
N SER A 539 -4.70 2.72 -3.98
CA SER A 539 -4.19 4.05 -4.34
C SER A 539 -4.98 4.74 -5.46
N LEU A 540 -6.31 4.54 -5.51
CA LEU A 540 -7.17 5.13 -6.53
C LEU A 540 -7.13 6.66 -6.47
N GLN A 541 -6.82 7.28 -7.61
CA GLN A 541 -6.83 8.73 -7.78
C GLN A 541 -7.57 9.11 -9.07
N LEU A 542 -8.28 10.23 -9.01
CA LEU A 542 -8.90 10.89 -10.15
C LEU A 542 -8.36 12.32 -10.24
N ASN A 543 -7.72 12.65 -11.36
CA ASN A 543 -7.07 13.93 -11.63
C ASN A 543 -6.10 14.34 -10.48
N GLY A 544 -5.30 13.37 -10.02
CA GLY A 544 -4.31 13.55 -8.94
C GLY A 544 -4.88 13.63 -7.52
N LYS A 545 -6.21 13.57 -7.36
CA LYS A 545 -6.86 13.58 -6.04
C LYS A 545 -7.25 12.16 -5.62
N PRO A 546 -6.93 11.73 -4.38
CA PRO A 546 -7.39 10.45 -3.86
C PRO A 546 -8.91 10.34 -3.87
N VAL A 547 -9.42 9.19 -4.31
CA VAL A 547 -10.84 8.84 -4.25
C VAL A 547 -11.00 7.79 -3.16
N THR A 548 -11.51 8.20 -1.99
CA THR A 548 -11.43 7.37 -0.76
C THR A 548 -12.78 6.88 -0.24
N SER A 549 -13.90 7.43 -0.72
CA SER A 549 -15.22 7.20 -0.13
C SER A 549 -16.20 6.74 -1.20
N PRO A 550 -16.38 5.43 -1.40
CA PRO A 550 -17.41 4.90 -2.30
C PRO A 550 -18.81 5.20 -1.74
N SER A 551 -19.75 5.51 -2.62
CA SER A 551 -21.18 5.63 -2.28
C SER A 551 -21.76 4.28 -1.87
N GLN A 552 -21.35 3.21 -2.56
CA GLN A 552 -21.76 1.84 -2.28
C GLN A 552 -20.60 0.88 -2.46
N THR A 553 -20.58 -0.18 -1.65
CA THR A 553 -19.56 -1.23 -1.69
C THR A 553 -20.26 -2.58 -1.66
N PHE A 554 -19.83 -3.50 -2.53
CA PHE A 554 -20.39 -4.85 -2.64
C PHE A 554 -19.26 -5.87 -2.67
N SER A 555 -19.14 -6.67 -1.62
CA SER A 555 -18.14 -7.72 -1.49
C SER A 555 -16.69 -7.26 -1.75
N VAL A 556 -16.29 -6.19 -1.06
CA VAL A 556 -14.94 -5.64 -1.14
C VAL A 556 -14.42 -5.37 0.26
N THR A 557 -13.33 -6.03 0.64
CA THR A 557 -12.68 -5.82 1.95
C THR A 557 -11.37 -5.09 1.78
N PRO A 558 -10.73 -4.63 2.87
CA PRO A 558 -9.31 -4.30 2.81
C PRO A 558 -8.48 -5.46 2.24
N CYS A 559 -7.40 -5.14 1.54
CA CYS A 559 -6.45 -6.12 1.02
C CYS A 559 -5.55 -6.62 2.16
N PHE A 560 -5.92 -7.74 2.78
CA PHE A 560 -5.22 -8.29 3.94
C PHE A 560 -3.82 -8.83 3.60
N GLU A 561 -2.91 -8.71 4.56
CA GLU A 561 -1.56 -9.25 4.50
C GLU A 561 -1.48 -10.60 5.22
N GLY A 562 -0.62 -11.49 4.73
CA GLY A 562 -0.42 -12.81 5.33
C GLY A 562 -1.27 -13.91 4.68
N PRO A 563 -1.26 -15.11 5.28
CA PRO A 563 -2.00 -16.24 4.74
C PRO A 563 -3.51 -16.06 4.92
N SER A 564 -4.26 -16.75 4.06
CA SER A 564 -5.71 -16.84 4.16
C SER A 564 -6.12 -18.31 4.23
N GLU A 565 -7.26 -18.55 4.85
CA GLU A 565 -7.90 -19.86 4.91
C GLU A 565 -9.33 -19.79 4.38
N GLU A 566 -9.93 -20.95 4.17
CA GLU A 566 -11.31 -21.05 3.70
C GLU A 566 -12.30 -20.52 4.75
N GLY A 567 -13.14 -19.60 4.31
CA GLY A 567 -14.19 -19.01 5.14
C GLY A 567 -14.58 -17.64 4.59
N THR A 568 -15.75 -17.15 5.00
CA THR A 568 -16.24 -15.82 4.60
C THR A 568 -15.99 -14.81 5.70
N TYR A 569 -15.25 -13.76 5.38
CA TYR A 569 -14.84 -12.74 6.33
C TYR A 569 -15.73 -11.50 6.25
N PHE A 570 -16.18 -11.05 7.42
CA PHE A 570 -16.92 -9.79 7.62
C PHE A 570 -16.00 -8.80 8.33
N SER A 571 -15.77 -7.64 7.71
CA SER A 571 -14.88 -6.62 8.25
C SER A 571 -15.56 -5.76 9.32
N SER A 572 -14.77 -4.96 10.04
CA SER A 572 -15.29 -3.97 11.00
C SER A 572 -16.00 -2.78 10.33
N GLU A 573 -15.82 -2.58 9.02
CA GLU A 573 -16.56 -1.58 8.23
C GLU A 573 -18.04 -1.98 8.05
N GLY A 574 -18.36 -3.26 8.34
CA GLY A 574 -19.70 -3.81 8.29
C GLY A 574 -20.09 -4.33 6.91
N GLY A 575 -21.19 -5.08 6.89
CA GLY A 575 -21.68 -5.74 5.70
C GLY A 575 -22.60 -6.90 6.04
N TYR A 576 -23.28 -7.42 5.03
CA TYR A 576 -24.19 -8.55 5.15
C TYR A 576 -24.36 -9.28 3.82
N ILE A 577 -24.79 -10.54 3.90
CA ILE A 577 -25.11 -11.38 2.75
C ILE A 577 -26.61 -11.64 2.74
N ILE A 578 -27.26 -11.48 1.58
CA ILE A 578 -28.63 -11.93 1.33
C ILE A 578 -28.56 -13.25 0.55
N LEU A 579 -29.08 -14.32 1.12
CA LEU A 579 -29.10 -15.62 0.45
C LEU A 579 -30.06 -15.62 -0.75
N ASP A 580 -29.68 -16.34 -1.82
CA ASP A 580 -30.53 -16.56 -3.00
C ASP A 580 -31.63 -17.59 -2.71
N GLU A 581 -31.32 -18.57 -1.87
CA GLU A 581 -32.30 -19.52 -1.38
C GLU A 581 -33.08 -18.94 -0.21
N SER A 582 -34.39 -18.94 -0.35
CA SER A 582 -35.33 -18.55 0.67
C SER A 582 -35.42 -19.60 1.78
N PHE A 583 -35.27 -19.17 3.03
CA PHE A 583 -35.43 -19.99 4.23
C PHE A 583 -36.86 -19.92 4.74
N SER A 584 -37.38 -21.04 5.26
CA SER A 584 -38.67 -21.04 5.94
C SER A 584 -38.49 -21.03 7.44
N LEU A 585 -39.14 -20.07 8.11
CA LEU A 585 -39.14 -19.99 9.57
C LEU A 585 -40.00 -21.08 10.23
N GLY A 586 -40.95 -21.65 9.49
CA GLY A 586 -41.72 -22.89 9.72
C GLY A 586 -41.99 -23.36 11.15
N LEU A 587 -42.22 -24.66 11.30
CA LEU A 587 -42.27 -25.32 12.62
C LEU A 587 -41.03 -26.19 12.88
N LYS A 588 -40.25 -26.50 11.86
CA LYS A 588 -39.02 -27.29 11.98
C LYS A 588 -37.95 -26.70 11.08
N PHE A 589 -36.76 -26.50 11.62
CA PHE A 589 -35.57 -26.19 10.86
C PHE A 589 -34.33 -26.47 11.70
N GLU A 590 -33.20 -26.63 11.03
CA GLU A 590 -31.87 -26.65 11.63
C GLU A 590 -30.94 -25.70 10.88
N VAL A 591 -30.24 -24.84 11.62
CA VAL A 591 -29.19 -23.96 11.09
C VAL A 591 -27.89 -24.25 11.82
N VAL A 592 -26.83 -24.60 11.09
CA VAL A 592 -25.52 -24.93 11.64
C VAL A 592 -24.45 -24.14 10.93
N PHE A 593 -23.51 -23.55 11.67
CA PHE A 593 -22.33 -22.90 11.08
C PHE A 593 -21.18 -22.83 12.08
N GLU A 594 -19.98 -22.54 11.58
CA GLU A 594 -18.81 -22.28 12.39
C GLU A 594 -18.42 -20.80 12.32
N VAL A 595 -18.02 -20.24 13.46
CA VAL A 595 -17.57 -18.85 13.57
C VAL A 595 -16.17 -18.77 14.16
N ARG A 596 -15.42 -17.78 13.68
CA ARG A 596 -14.21 -17.27 14.34
C ARG A 596 -14.31 -15.76 14.50
N PRO A 597 -14.96 -15.29 15.59
CA PRO A 597 -15.16 -13.89 15.92
C PRO A 597 -13.84 -13.12 16.12
N ARG A 598 -13.87 -11.84 15.75
CA ARG A 598 -12.89 -10.82 16.15
C ARG A 598 -13.50 -9.73 17.03
N HIS A 599 -14.79 -9.85 17.34
CA HIS A 599 -15.53 -8.94 18.22
C HIS A 599 -16.55 -9.73 19.03
N SER A 600 -16.74 -9.38 20.32
CA SER A 600 -17.60 -10.14 21.24
C SER A 600 -19.11 -9.99 20.99
N SER A 601 -19.50 -9.12 20.06
CA SER A 601 -20.91 -8.82 19.73
C SER A 601 -21.10 -8.64 18.23
N GLY A 602 -22.21 -9.12 17.68
CA GLY A 602 -22.52 -8.97 16.26
C GLY A 602 -23.67 -9.87 15.82
N ILE A 603 -24.38 -9.48 14.76
CA ILE A 603 -25.47 -10.27 14.18
C ILE A 603 -24.88 -11.40 13.31
N LEU A 604 -25.23 -12.65 13.60
CA LEU A 604 -24.77 -13.81 12.82
C LEU A 604 -25.74 -14.15 11.71
N MET A 605 -27.03 -14.20 12.01
CA MET A 605 -28.10 -14.46 11.05
C MET A 605 -29.37 -13.71 11.47
N HIS A 606 -30.08 -13.18 10.48
CA HIS A 606 -31.40 -12.60 10.67
C HIS A 606 -32.32 -12.99 9.51
N ALA A 607 -33.48 -13.52 9.82
CA ALA A 607 -34.56 -13.74 8.87
C ALA A 607 -35.81 -13.07 9.42
N HIS A 608 -36.58 -12.41 8.57
CA HIS A 608 -37.82 -11.74 8.95
C HIS A 608 -38.86 -11.98 7.86
N ASN A 609 -40.13 -12.01 8.22
CA ASN A 609 -41.23 -12.04 7.26
C ASN A 609 -42.07 -10.78 7.31
N VAL A 610 -42.92 -10.63 6.30
CA VAL A 610 -43.88 -9.52 6.16
C VAL A 610 -44.91 -9.45 7.31
N ASN A 611 -45.12 -10.55 8.02
CA ASN A 611 -46.06 -10.63 9.15
C ASN A 611 -45.41 -10.22 10.49
N GLY A 612 -44.14 -9.82 10.48
CA GLY A 612 -43.40 -9.41 11.67
C GLY A 612 -42.82 -10.58 12.49
N GLU A 613 -42.92 -11.82 12.00
CA GLU A 613 -42.19 -12.97 12.52
C GLU A 613 -40.73 -12.86 12.12
N PHE A 614 -39.83 -13.28 13.00
CA PHE A 614 -38.40 -13.21 12.72
C PHE A 614 -37.62 -14.25 13.52
N LEU A 615 -36.49 -14.66 12.97
CA LEU A 615 -35.41 -15.34 13.69
C LEU A 615 -34.20 -14.42 13.69
N ASN A 616 -33.56 -14.28 14.85
CA ASN A 616 -32.30 -13.57 14.98
C ASN A 616 -31.34 -14.38 15.84
N ILE A 617 -30.17 -14.64 15.28
CA ILE A 617 -29.05 -15.31 15.93
C ILE A 617 -27.94 -14.28 16.03
N HIS A 618 -27.51 -13.95 17.24
CA HIS A 618 -26.48 -12.94 17.46
C HIS A 618 -25.60 -13.24 18.66
N MET A 619 -24.42 -12.63 18.65
CA MET A 619 -23.55 -12.57 19.82
C MET A 619 -23.74 -11.24 20.54
N LYS A 620 -23.68 -11.27 21.86
CA LYS A 620 -23.64 -10.07 22.69
C LYS A 620 -22.79 -10.32 23.92
N GLN A 621 -21.70 -9.55 24.05
CA GLN A 621 -20.76 -9.62 25.17
C GLN A 621 -20.30 -11.07 25.45
N GLY A 622 -19.95 -11.81 24.39
CA GLY A 622 -19.46 -13.19 24.47
C GLY A 622 -20.54 -14.27 24.64
N LYS A 623 -21.81 -13.90 24.79
CA LYS A 623 -22.95 -14.85 24.83
C LYS A 623 -23.55 -15.01 23.44
N VAL A 624 -24.08 -16.19 23.12
CA VAL A 624 -24.87 -16.43 21.91
C VAL A 624 -26.34 -16.43 22.29
N ILE A 625 -27.13 -15.66 21.56
CA ILE A 625 -28.56 -15.45 21.82
C ILE A 625 -29.31 -15.78 20.55
N VAL A 626 -30.31 -16.63 20.67
CA VAL A 626 -31.33 -16.83 19.63
C VAL A 626 -32.63 -16.20 20.11
N LYS A 627 -33.24 -15.39 19.25
CA LYS A 627 -34.54 -14.77 19.48
C LYS A 627 -35.46 -15.08 18.30
N LEU A 628 -36.63 -15.61 18.61
CA LEU A 628 -37.66 -15.96 17.64
C LEU A 628 -38.96 -15.22 18.01
N ASN A 629 -39.60 -14.62 17.01
CA ASN A 629 -41.00 -14.24 17.07
C ASN A 629 -41.74 -15.12 16.05
N ASN A 630 -42.80 -15.78 16.50
CA ASN A 630 -43.61 -16.70 15.69
C ASN A 630 -45.03 -16.18 15.43
N GLY A 631 -45.23 -14.86 15.44
CA GLY A 631 -46.52 -14.19 15.23
C GLY A 631 -47.39 -14.05 16.48
N ILE A 632 -47.05 -14.75 17.57
CA ILE A 632 -47.76 -14.65 18.86
C ILE A 632 -46.95 -13.83 19.87
N LYS A 633 -45.69 -14.23 20.11
CA LYS A 633 -44.83 -13.61 21.11
C LYS A 633 -43.36 -13.85 20.80
N ASP A 634 -42.51 -12.91 21.19
CA ASP A 634 -41.07 -13.09 21.27
C ASP A 634 -40.71 -14.12 22.35
N PHE A 635 -39.83 -15.05 22.01
CA PHE A 635 -39.12 -15.89 22.98
C PHE A 635 -37.66 -16.09 22.56
N SER A 636 -36.80 -16.32 23.55
CA SER A 636 -35.36 -16.36 23.34
C SER A 636 -34.71 -17.33 24.31
N THR A 637 -33.63 -17.97 23.86
CA THR A 637 -32.70 -18.67 24.76
C THR A 637 -31.28 -18.15 24.54
N THR A 638 -30.40 -18.43 25.49
CA THR A 638 -29.03 -17.90 25.52
C THR A 638 -28.08 -18.96 26.03
N VAL A 639 -26.95 -19.11 25.36
CA VAL A 639 -25.81 -19.91 25.82
C VAL A 639 -24.68 -18.97 26.21
N THR A 640 -24.08 -19.23 27.38
CA THR A 640 -22.84 -18.56 27.81
C THR A 640 -21.72 -19.60 27.70
N PRO A 641 -20.89 -19.53 26.65
CA PRO A 641 -19.80 -20.47 26.45
C PRO A 641 -18.81 -20.46 27.62
N LYS A 642 -18.26 -21.64 27.97
CA LYS A 642 -17.24 -21.77 29.02
C LYS A 642 -15.91 -21.12 28.64
N GLN A 643 -15.60 -21.13 27.34
CA GLN A 643 -14.42 -20.50 26.77
C GLN A 643 -14.89 -19.34 25.88
N SER A 644 -14.09 -18.27 25.81
CA SER A 644 -14.42 -17.14 24.94
C SER A 644 -14.52 -17.61 23.49
N LEU A 645 -15.60 -17.26 22.79
CA LEU A 645 -15.69 -17.48 21.34
C LEU A 645 -14.64 -16.69 20.56
N CYS A 646 -14.03 -15.72 21.22
CA CYS A 646 -13.06 -14.81 20.65
C CYS A 646 -11.62 -15.28 20.96
N ASP A 647 -11.40 -16.59 21.10
CA ASP A 647 -10.11 -17.20 21.46
C ASP A 647 -9.19 -17.51 20.26
N GLY A 648 -9.67 -17.21 19.05
CA GLY A 648 -8.96 -17.42 17.80
C GLY A 648 -9.14 -18.80 17.16
N ARG A 649 -10.01 -19.65 17.72
CA ARG A 649 -10.41 -20.94 17.15
C ARG A 649 -11.79 -20.86 16.50
N TRP A 650 -12.13 -21.92 15.78
CA TRP A 650 -13.45 -22.08 15.18
C TRP A 650 -14.41 -22.67 16.21
N HIS A 651 -15.58 -22.07 16.35
CA HIS A 651 -16.65 -22.50 17.25
C HIS A 651 -17.90 -22.87 16.47
N ARG A 652 -18.53 -23.99 16.80
CA ARG A 652 -19.74 -24.47 16.14
C ARG A 652 -20.97 -23.92 16.84
N ILE A 653 -21.89 -23.33 16.08
CA ILE A 653 -23.19 -22.88 16.55
C ILE A 653 -24.26 -23.65 15.77
N ALA A 654 -25.21 -24.25 16.50
CA ALA A 654 -26.40 -24.85 15.91
C ALA A 654 -27.67 -24.30 16.56
N VAL A 655 -28.67 -23.99 15.74
CA VAL A 655 -30.00 -23.58 16.17
C VAL A 655 -31.00 -24.54 15.57
N ILE A 656 -31.71 -25.25 16.44
CA ILE A 656 -32.66 -26.30 16.06
C ILE A 656 -34.03 -25.86 16.55
N ARG A 657 -35.01 -25.82 15.65
CA ARG A 657 -36.41 -25.63 15.99
C ARG A 657 -37.14 -26.95 15.80
N ASP A 658 -37.86 -27.37 16.83
CA ASP A 658 -38.83 -28.46 16.75
C ASP A 658 -40.16 -28.02 17.36
N ALA A 659 -41.14 -27.76 16.50
CA ALA A 659 -42.43 -27.17 16.81
C ALA A 659 -42.31 -25.83 17.59
N ASN A 660 -42.59 -25.86 18.89
CA ASN A 660 -42.53 -24.72 19.79
C ASN A 660 -41.27 -24.71 20.66
N VAL A 661 -40.35 -25.67 20.49
CA VAL A 661 -39.06 -25.69 21.16
C VAL A 661 -38.02 -25.08 20.22
N ILE A 662 -37.21 -24.16 20.75
CA ILE A 662 -35.98 -23.72 20.09
C ILE A 662 -34.79 -24.04 20.97
N GLN A 663 -33.84 -24.76 20.40
CA GLN A 663 -32.60 -25.17 21.03
C GLN A 663 -31.44 -24.41 20.39
N LEU A 664 -30.48 -24.01 21.22
CA LEU A 664 -29.24 -23.36 20.84
C LEU A 664 -28.08 -24.17 21.41
N ASP A 665 -27.22 -24.64 20.51
CA ASP A 665 -26.00 -25.36 20.84
C ASP A 665 -24.81 -24.48 20.46
N VAL A 666 -23.86 -24.33 21.38
CA VAL A 666 -22.59 -23.63 21.15
C VAL A 666 -21.46 -24.51 21.67
N ASP A 667 -20.72 -25.09 20.73
CA ASP A 667 -19.76 -26.16 20.97
C ASP A 667 -20.37 -27.32 21.80
N SER A 668 -20.00 -27.44 23.08
CA SER A 668 -20.50 -28.46 24.00
C SER A 668 -21.65 -27.99 24.90
N GLU A 669 -21.97 -26.70 24.89
CA GLU A 669 -22.99 -26.12 25.75
C GLU A 669 -24.32 -26.02 25.01
N VAL A 670 -25.42 -26.41 25.68
CA VAL A 670 -26.76 -26.46 25.09
C VAL A 670 -27.74 -25.73 25.98
N ASN A 671 -28.66 -24.97 25.39
CA ASN A 671 -29.81 -24.43 26.09
C ASN A 671 -31.05 -24.47 25.17
N HIS A 672 -32.23 -24.54 25.75
CA HIS A 672 -33.48 -24.54 24.98
C HIS A 672 -34.55 -23.73 25.69
N VAL A 673 -35.57 -23.32 24.94
CA VAL A 673 -36.76 -22.67 25.50
C VAL A 673 -38.00 -23.15 24.77
N VAL A 674 -39.10 -23.25 25.51
CA VAL A 674 -40.41 -23.61 24.98
C VAL A 674 -41.22 -22.32 24.80
N GLY A 675 -41.51 -21.98 23.55
CA GLY A 675 -42.36 -20.86 23.17
C GLY A 675 -43.84 -21.24 23.07
N PRO A 676 -44.74 -20.25 22.84
CA PRO A 676 -46.13 -20.53 22.51
C PRO A 676 -46.20 -21.23 21.14
N LEU A 677 -47.03 -22.27 21.00
CA LEU A 677 -47.23 -22.92 19.71
C LEU A 677 -48.13 -22.03 18.82
N ASN A 678 -47.64 -21.65 17.64
CA ASN A 678 -48.47 -21.07 16.59
C ASN A 678 -48.81 -22.17 15.57
N PRO A 679 -50.01 -22.78 15.64
CA PRO A 679 -50.42 -23.83 14.69
C PRO A 679 -50.71 -23.28 13.29
N ARG A 680 -50.74 -21.95 13.10
CA ARG A 680 -50.88 -21.29 11.80
C ARG A 680 -49.55 -20.76 11.26
N ALA A 681 -48.41 -21.29 11.73
CA ALA A 681 -47.12 -20.94 11.15
C ALA A 681 -47.14 -21.29 9.65
N ILE A 682 -47.08 -20.28 8.80
CA ILE A 682 -47.06 -20.47 7.34
C ILE A 682 -45.60 -20.52 6.91
N ASP A 683 -45.24 -21.52 6.10
CA ASP A 683 -43.95 -21.57 5.43
C ASP A 683 -43.90 -20.52 4.31
N HIS A 684 -43.52 -19.30 4.67
CA HIS A 684 -43.14 -18.29 3.70
C HIS A 684 -41.63 -18.29 3.50
N ARG A 685 -41.24 -18.07 2.26
CA ARG A 685 -39.87 -18.09 1.77
C ARG A 685 -39.29 -16.68 1.93
N GLU A 686 -38.42 -16.49 2.92
CA GLU A 686 -37.98 -15.17 3.35
C GLU A 686 -36.51 -14.86 3.04
N PRO A 687 -36.15 -13.58 2.88
CA PRO A 687 -34.75 -13.18 2.74
C PRO A 687 -34.00 -13.43 4.04
N VAL A 688 -32.92 -14.20 3.93
CA VAL A 688 -31.98 -14.45 5.04
C VAL A 688 -30.79 -13.52 4.91
N PHE A 689 -30.52 -12.79 5.98
CA PHE A 689 -29.35 -11.95 6.13
C PHE A 689 -28.32 -12.66 7.01
N VAL A 690 -27.06 -12.72 6.57
CA VAL A 690 -25.95 -13.31 7.32
C VAL A 690 -24.89 -12.25 7.60
N GLY A 691 -24.35 -12.24 8.83
CA GLY A 691 -23.30 -11.34 9.31
C GLY A 691 -23.72 -9.89 9.60
N GLY A 692 -24.95 -9.51 9.26
CA GLY A 692 -25.51 -8.18 9.49
C GLY A 692 -26.90 -8.11 8.88
N ALA A 693 -27.58 -6.96 8.99
CA ALA A 693 -28.79 -6.70 8.20
C ALA A 693 -29.00 -5.19 8.04
N PRO A 694 -29.76 -4.74 7.03
CA PRO A 694 -30.16 -3.34 6.91
C PRO A 694 -30.94 -2.87 8.13
N GLU A 695 -30.67 -1.63 8.57
CA GLU A 695 -31.27 -1.09 9.80
C GLU A 695 -32.80 -1.06 9.77
N ALA A 696 -33.40 -0.89 8.58
CA ALA A 696 -34.85 -0.92 8.38
C ALA A 696 -35.50 -2.25 8.80
N PHE A 697 -34.76 -3.37 8.74
CA PHE A 697 -35.26 -4.69 9.12
C PHE A 697 -34.91 -5.06 10.57
N LEU A 698 -34.03 -4.29 11.21
CA LEU A 698 -33.65 -4.50 12.61
C LEU A 698 -34.71 -3.90 13.55
N THR A 699 -35.65 -4.73 13.99
CA THR A 699 -36.69 -4.34 14.95
C THR A 699 -36.07 -3.79 16.25
N PHE A 700 -36.81 -2.91 16.97
CA PHE A 700 -36.41 -2.43 18.31
C PHE A 700 -36.15 -3.55 19.33
N SER A 701 -36.65 -4.75 19.03
CA SER A 701 -36.60 -5.92 19.89
C SER A 701 -35.22 -6.60 19.91
N LEU A 702 -34.31 -6.24 18.99
CA LEU A 702 -32.96 -6.79 18.89
C LEU A 702 -32.00 -6.11 19.87
N THR A 703 -31.21 -6.92 20.57
CA THR A 703 -30.33 -6.41 21.63
C THR A 703 -28.96 -5.95 21.13
N THR A 704 -28.67 -6.17 19.84
CA THR A 704 -27.49 -5.69 19.11
C THR A 704 -27.91 -5.26 17.70
N ARG A 705 -27.30 -4.17 17.21
CA ARG A 705 -27.46 -3.66 15.84
C ARG A 705 -26.17 -3.75 15.02
N ASN A 706 -25.09 -4.19 15.63
CA ASN A 706 -23.77 -4.22 15.00
C ASN A 706 -23.65 -5.41 14.06
N SER A 707 -23.01 -5.21 12.91
CA SER A 707 -22.60 -6.32 12.05
C SER A 707 -21.58 -7.20 12.77
N PHE A 708 -21.55 -8.48 12.43
CA PHE A 708 -20.51 -9.40 12.84
C PHE A 708 -19.16 -9.00 12.24
N THR A 709 -18.09 -9.18 13.01
CA THR A 709 -16.72 -9.02 12.56
C THR A 709 -15.95 -10.29 12.88
N GLY A 710 -15.39 -10.92 11.85
CA GLY A 710 -14.77 -12.25 11.97
C GLY A 710 -15.10 -13.12 10.76
N CYS A 711 -14.87 -14.43 10.89
CA CYS A 711 -15.12 -15.38 9.81
C CYS A 711 -16.28 -16.33 10.11
N ILE A 712 -17.00 -16.72 9.06
CA ILE A 712 -18.05 -17.75 9.07
C ILE A 712 -17.72 -18.80 8.02
N ARG A 713 -17.87 -20.09 8.34
CA ARG A 713 -17.75 -21.20 7.38
C ARG A 713 -18.72 -22.33 7.72
N ASN A 714 -18.78 -23.34 6.85
CA ASN A 714 -19.62 -24.54 7.04
C ASN A 714 -21.09 -24.20 7.33
N PHE A 715 -21.63 -23.17 6.66
CA PHE A 715 -23.00 -22.72 6.88
C PHE A 715 -23.98 -23.66 6.20
N MET A 716 -24.88 -24.26 6.99
CA MET A 716 -25.85 -25.24 6.56
C MET A 716 -27.24 -24.87 7.07
N ILE A 717 -28.24 -25.10 6.22
CA ILE A 717 -29.66 -24.98 6.56
C ILE A 717 -30.31 -26.31 6.18
N ASP A 718 -30.94 -26.99 7.13
CA ASP A 718 -31.60 -28.29 6.95
C ASP A 718 -30.71 -29.30 6.21
N GLU A 719 -29.48 -29.48 6.71
CA GLU A 719 -28.41 -30.31 6.15
C GLU A 719 -27.91 -29.90 4.74
N ARG A 720 -28.42 -28.79 4.17
CA ARG A 720 -27.98 -28.28 2.87
C ARG A 720 -26.90 -27.22 3.05
N PRO A 721 -25.72 -27.38 2.41
CA PRO A 721 -24.68 -26.39 2.48
C PRO A 721 -25.08 -25.13 1.70
N VAL A 722 -24.94 -23.97 2.35
CA VAL A 722 -25.18 -22.65 1.75
C VAL A 722 -23.91 -22.17 1.06
N ILE A 723 -24.00 -21.89 -0.24
CA ILE A 723 -22.88 -21.42 -1.05
C ILE A 723 -22.96 -19.89 -1.16
N PHE A 724 -22.23 -19.16 -0.31
CA PHE A 724 -22.28 -17.69 -0.30
C PHE A 724 -21.82 -17.03 -1.61
N SER A 725 -21.03 -17.69 -2.46
CA SER A 725 -20.68 -17.16 -3.79
C SER A 725 -21.86 -17.11 -4.77
N LYS A 726 -22.96 -17.79 -4.46
CA LYS A 726 -24.24 -17.75 -5.19
C LYS A 726 -25.30 -16.88 -4.49
N ALA A 727 -24.93 -16.15 -3.45
CA ALA A 727 -25.86 -15.28 -2.74
C ALA A 727 -26.49 -14.24 -3.69
N ALA A 728 -27.76 -13.88 -3.44
CA ALA A 728 -28.47 -12.86 -4.19
C ALA A 728 -27.78 -11.50 -4.10
N LEU A 729 -27.22 -11.17 -2.92
CA LEU A 729 -26.47 -9.94 -2.72
C LEU A 729 -25.41 -10.12 -1.62
N VAL A 730 -24.23 -9.51 -1.84
CA VAL A 730 -23.22 -9.34 -0.80
C VAL A 730 -22.93 -7.84 -0.67
N SER A 731 -23.41 -7.24 0.42
CA SER A 731 -23.35 -5.80 0.66
C SER A 731 -22.25 -5.47 1.67
N GLY A 732 -21.54 -4.37 1.44
CA GLY A 732 -20.48 -3.89 2.31
C GLY A 732 -19.18 -4.67 2.20
N ALA A 733 -18.40 -4.62 3.27
CA ALA A 733 -17.04 -5.15 3.32
C ALA A 733 -17.01 -6.62 3.76
N VAL A 734 -17.38 -7.48 2.82
CA VAL A 734 -17.46 -8.94 3.00
C VAL A 734 -16.65 -9.66 1.92
N SER A 735 -15.71 -10.51 2.34
CA SER A 735 -14.90 -11.34 1.44
C SER A 735 -15.40 -12.77 1.48
N ILE A 736 -15.84 -13.29 0.34
CA ILE A 736 -16.35 -14.66 0.21
C ILE A 736 -15.19 -15.63 0.01
N ASN A 737 -15.23 -16.76 0.71
CA ASN A 737 -14.25 -17.87 0.63
C ASN A 737 -12.79 -17.53 1.00
N VAL A 738 -12.52 -16.31 1.45
CA VAL A 738 -11.20 -15.88 1.90
C VAL A 738 -11.32 -15.26 3.29
N CYS A 739 -10.78 -15.95 4.29
CA CYS A 739 -10.68 -15.50 5.67
C CYS A 739 -9.21 -15.25 6.05
N PRO A 740 -8.87 -14.11 6.70
CA PRO A 740 -7.52 -13.88 7.20
C PRO A 740 -7.14 -14.89 8.29
N ALA A 741 -6.03 -15.61 8.08
CA ALA A 741 -5.44 -16.58 9.00
C ALA A 741 -4.23 -15.93 9.68
N GLU A 742 -4.44 -15.26 10.81
CA GLU A 742 -3.36 -14.61 11.57
C GLU A 742 -2.79 -15.52 12.66
#